data_AF-A0A9Q2PBW5-F1
#
_entry.id   AF-A0A9Q2PBW5-F1
#
_cell.length_a   1.000
_cell.length_b   1.000
_cell.length_c   1.000
_cell.angle_alpha   90.00
_cell.angle_beta   90.00
_cell.angle_gamma   90.00
#
_symmetry.space_group_name_H-M   'P 1'
#
loop_
_entity.id
_entity.type
_entity.pdbx_description
1 polymer ?
#
loop_
_entity_poly.entity_id
_entity_poly.type
_entity_poly.pdbx_seq_one_letter_code
_entity_poly.pdbx_strand_id
1 'polypeptide(L)'
;MPRTREVGTLWIGGPLSWLEQLCLKSFVDKGQKITLFSYEDIPNVPDGVIRRDGREIIDTNDFIKYEQKNSYALFADWFRLHMIHQNPGMIWVDTDVYCYRPMDYDSDYVFGYELPGEHRVNNAVLGLPADSDALRQMLDFTSDRYSIAPFLPKKRKEEMRKKAEKGKPVHITEQPWGVWGPMMVTHYVHALGLEEHVQPLNAFYPITFRERFKFMRRGELADGLITSQTTALHLWASNKRQLGNLHDGLPPKGSYLEKLVQEHGITPALAPIKGRGNTTFDGALIDELDLDEVSSVADLVGTARSFVLALHHKFDCDIQLVNTNRRAKFKDEDMPWLADYITFLTENEVDPDRIKVIRAEAELRPVDVLCNLQGFGDQWKTQFLEPFLQRCIHSDTRVFMDVRRGSGAFPFLKPYGSNTALSTREDDGKQITRIRVTPNPPEPVADESWDAIALKLAGMKGWYRAGDNGHSFVYIPRDSDTLVVSFDNLDIAMTKREDRRPWGYSFIKDQGWSMMGVLAGGWTWYREQWVYDQFDELKNSGFFTQFKRVVFYGASMGGYAACAFSPAAPGCDVVAISPQSTVDKSIVPWETRYKVVWDRDFTGTYGDASEVSKAANRVSILYDPYEPLDAQHAARFTGDNVQHLRAPLLGHRLGSSLNQMGILSPIILGALNGTLSNDAYYKLLRERRNFPRYQRELFNRAVEKGHTTLAKSLGEHILKQNPNRAVRMGMKELLG
;
A
#
# COMPACT_ATOMS: atom_id res chain seq x y z
N MET A 1 -38.21 -0.73 -31.20
CA MET A 1 -36.82 -0.30 -31.45
C MET A 1 -36.06 -0.72 -30.22
N PRO A 2 -34.97 -1.50 -30.33
CA PRO A 2 -34.19 -1.94 -29.20
C PRO A 2 -33.85 -0.77 -28.27
N ARG A 3 -34.23 -0.87 -26.99
CA ARG A 3 -34.02 0.17 -25.98
C ARG A 3 -32.85 -0.23 -25.08
N THR A 4 -31.68 0.39 -25.28
CA THR A 4 -30.57 0.25 -24.33
C THR A 4 -30.92 0.99 -23.03
N ARG A 5 -30.93 0.25 -21.92
CA ARG A 5 -31.31 0.77 -20.60
C ARG A 5 -30.11 0.94 -19.70
N GLU A 6 -30.26 1.83 -18.74
CA GLU A 6 -29.31 1.93 -17.63
C GLU A 6 -29.37 0.65 -16.79
N VAL A 7 -28.19 0.18 -16.37
CA VAL A 7 -28.07 -0.92 -15.41
C VAL A 7 -27.63 -0.38 -14.06
N GLY A 8 -28.12 -0.98 -12.99
CA GLY A 8 -27.78 -0.63 -11.62
C GLY A 8 -27.17 -1.82 -10.88
N THR A 9 -26.21 -1.55 -10.01
CA THR A 9 -25.57 -2.55 -9.15
C THR A 9 -25.20 -1.97 -7.80
N LEU A 10 -24.82 -2.82 -6.83
CA LEU A 10 -24.51 -2.40 -5.46
C LEU A 10 -23.17 -2.94 -5.01
N TRP A 11 -22.38 -2.08 -4.36
CA TRP A 11 -21.20 -2.49 -3.61
C TRP A 11 -21.23 -1.96 -2.17
N ILE A 12 -20.91 -2.83 -1.22
CA ILE A 12 -20.97 -2.55 0.21
C ILE A 12 -19.57 -2.74 0.79
N GLY A 13 -18.86 -1.64 0.99
CA GLY A 13 -17.62 -1.62 1.76
C GLY A 13 -16.36 -1.98 0.97
N GLY A 14 -15.30 -1.21 1.17
CA GLY A 14 -13.96 -1.43 0.67
C GLY A 14 -13.81 -1.21 -0.84
N PRO A 15 -12.56 -1.13 -1.34
CA PRO A 15 -12.31 -0.98 -2.75
C PRO A 15 -12.62 -2.27 -3.52
N LEU A 16 -12.95 -2.10 -4.80
CA LEU A 16 -13.25 -3.18 -5.74
C LEU A 16 -12.02 -4.04 -5.99
N SER A 17 -12.21 -5.34 -6.27
CA SER A 17 -11.16 -6.14 -6.90
C SER A 17 -11.22 -5.99 -8.41
N TRP A 18 -10.17 -6.44 -9.10
CA TRP A 18 -10.11 -6.39 -10.56
C TRP A 18 -11.28 -7.12 -11.23
N LEU A 19 -11.91 -8.10 -10.58
CA LEU A 19 -13.07 -8.80 -11.14
C LEU A 19 -14.30 -7.89 -11.21
N GLU A 20 -14.58 -7.13 -10.15
CA GLU A 20 -15.67 -6.15 -10.19
C GLU A 20 -15.33 -4.98 -11.10
N GLN A 21 -14.09 -4.51 -11.08
CA GLN A 21 -13.66 -3.47 -12.02
C GLN A 21 -13.86 -3.90 -13.48
N LEU A 22 -13.48 -5.14 -13.82
CA LEU A 22 -13.69 -5.73 -15.14
C LEU A 22 -15.17 -5.71 -15.53
N CYS A 23 -16.05 -6.17 -14.64
CA CYS A 23 -17.49 -6.20 -14.89
C CYS A 23 -18.06 -4.79 -15.10
N LEU A 24 -17.76 -3.84 -14.22
CA LEU A 24 -18.25 -2.47 -14.35
C LEU A 24 -17.71 -1.79 -15.62
N LYS A 25 -16.40 -1.92 -15.87
CA LYS A 25 -15.74 -1.34 -17.04
C LYS A 25 -16.28 -1.91 -18.35
N SER A 26 -16.67 -3.18 -18.37
CA SER A 26 -17.26 -3.79 -19.56
C SER A 26 -18.55 -3.11 -20.01
N PHE A 27 -19.43 -2.68 -19.10
CA PHE A 27 -20.64 -1.95 -19.46
C PHE A 27 -20.31 -0.58 -20.08
N VAL A 28 -19.37 0.14 -19.47
CA VAL A 28 -18.88 1.43 -19.98
C VAL A 28 -18.32 1.26 -21.40
N ASP A 29 -17.45 0.27 -21.61
CA ASP A 29 -16.77 0.05 -22.90
C ASP A 29 -17.71 -0.43 -24.00
N LYS A 30 -18.80 -1.13 -23.64
CA LYS A 30 -19.86 -1.48 -24.60
C LYS A 30 -20.89 -0.37 -24.79
N GLY A 31 -20.73 0.79 -24.13
CA GLY A 31 -21.60 1.95 -24.29
C GLY A 31 -22.94 1.85 -23.56
N GLN A 32 -23.07 0.96 -22.57
CA GLN A 32 -24.27 0.85 -21.74
C GLN A 32 -24.04 1.55 -20.40
N LYS A 33 -24.93 2.47 -20.03
CA LYS A 33 -24.84 3.22 -18.78
C LYS A 33 -24.94 2.27 -17.58
N ILE A 34 -23.99 2.36 -16.65
CA ILE A 34 -23.96 1.59 -15.42
C ILE A 34 -23.84 2.51 -14.20
N THR A 35 -24.71 2.27 -13.22
CA THR A 35 -24.75 2.96 -11.94
C THR A 35 -24.33 2.01 -10.82
N LEU A 36 -23.28 2.37 -10.11
CA LEU A 36 -22.82 1.75 -8.87
C LEU A 36 -23.40 2.50 -7.68
N PHE A 37 -24.32 1.85 -6.97
CA PHE A 37 -24.76 2.29 -5.66
C PHE A 37 -23.76 1.84 -4.59
N SER A 38 -23.46 2.71 -3.64
CA SER A 38 -22.57 2.41 -2.51
C SER A 38 -22.91 3.26 -1.29
N TYR A 39 -22.59 2.77 -0.10
CA TYR A 39 -22.88 3.47 1.16
C TYR A 39 -21.68 4.27 1.69
N GLU A 40 -20.54 4.17 1.01
CA GLU A 40 -19.28 4.84 1.29
C GLU A 40 -18.55 5.17 -0.02
N ASP A 41 -17.54 6.04 0.04
CA ASP A 41 -16.73 6.38 -1.13
C ASP A 41 -15.81 5.22 -1.50
N ILE A 42 -15.95 4.72 -2.73
CA ILE A 42 -15.15 3.61 -3.27
C ILE A 42 -13.99 4.19 -4.10
N PRO A 43 -12.72 4.07 -3.67
CA PRO A 43 -11.62 4.87 -4.22
C PRO A 43 -11.15 4.42 -5.61
N ASN A 44 -11.56 3.24 -6.08
CA ASN A 44 -11.04 2.62 -7.31
C ASN A 44 -12.16 2.17 -8.28
N VAL A 45 -13.23 2.96 -8.36
CA VAL A 45 -14.31 2.76 -9.36
C VAL A 45 -13.77 3.10 -10.75
N PRO A 46 -13.97 2.24 -11.78
CA PRO A 46 -13.55 2.54 -13.14
C PRO A 46 -14.21 3.81 -13.70
N ASP A 47 -13.46 4.57 -14.51
CA ASP A 47 -13.98 5.76 -15.19
C ASP A 47 -15.21 5.43 -16.05
N GLY A 48 -16.16 6.36 -16.07
CA GLY A 48 -17.43 6.23 -16.81
C GLY A 48 -18.56 5.53 -16.04
N VAL A 49 -18.27 4.90 -14.90
CA VAL A 49 -19.30 4.34 -14.00
C VAL A 49 -19.97 5.48 -13.22
N ILE A 50 -21.30 5.53 -13.25
CA ILE A 50 -22.09 6.51 -12.49
C ILE A 50 -22.09 6.07 -11.02
N ARG A 51 -21.84 7.00 -10.09
CA ARG A 51 -21.79 6.72 -8.64
C ARG A 51 -22.99 7.37 -7.96
N ARG A 52 -23.76 6.60 -7.19
CA ARG A 52 -24.93 7.08 -6.42
C ARG A 52 -24.89 6.56 -5.00
N ASP A 53 -25.51 7.30 -4.07
CA ASP A 53 -25.59 6.86 -2.67
C ASP A 53 -26.64 5.75 -2.56
N GLY A 54 -26.28 4.62 -1.95
CA GLY A 54 -27.20 3.51 -1.68
C GLY A 54 -28.40 3.93 -0.83
N ARG A 55 -28.26 4.97 0.00
CA ARG A 55 -29.34 5.55 0.82
C ARG A 55 -30.46 6.15 -0.02
N GLU A 56 -30.22 6.46 -1.29
CA GLU A 56 -31.28 6.88 -2.22
C GLU A 56 -32.30 5.77 -2.47
N ILE A 57 -31.92 4.50 -2.31
CA ILE A 57 -32.78 3.33 -2.52
C ILE A 57 -33.27 2.78 -1.19
N ILE A 58 -32.36 2.56 -0.24
CA ILE A 58 -32.68 2.09 1.12
C ILE A 58 -31.80 2.86 2.11
N ASP A 59 -32.38 3.79 2.87
CA ASP A 59 -31.66 4.45 3.96
C ASP A 59 -31.57 3.53 5.19
N THR A 60 -30.41 2.93 5.40
CA THR A 60 -30.18 1.97 6.48
C THR A 60 -28.71 1.87 6.87
N ASN A 61 -28.48 1.51 8.14
CA ASN A 61 -27.17 1.09 8.65
C ASN A 61 -27.14 -0.43 8.98
N ASP A 62 -28.23 -1.14 8.71
CA ASP A 62 -28.40 -2.57 8.99
C ASP A 62 -28.29 -3.41 7.71
N PHE A 63 -27.05 -3.75 7.37
CA PHE A 63 -26.71 -4.56 6.21
C PHE A 63 -26.80 -6.06 6.51
N ILE A 64 -28.00 -6.62 6.40
CA ILE A 64 -28.26 -8.04 6.67
C ILE A 64 -27.38 -9.00 5.86
N LYS A 65 -26.90 -10.07 6.51
CA LYS A 65 -26.04 -11.11 5.92
C LYS A 65 -26.54 -12.50 6.22
N TYR A 66 -26.32 -13.44 5.31
CA TYR A 66 -26.46 -14.86 5.64
C TYR A 66 -25.47 -15.25 6.73
N GLU A 67 -25.95 -15.71 7.89
CA GLU A 67 -25.11 -16.04 9.07
C GLU A 67 -24.03 -17.07 8.73
N GLN A 68 -24.39 -18.12 7.99
CA GLN A 68 -23.48 -19.21 7.66
C GLN A 68 -22.41 -18.84 6.62
N LYS A 69 -22.61 -17.77 5.84
CA LYS A 69 -21.76 -17.44 4.68
C LYS A 69 -21.11 -16.06 4.76
N ASN A 70 -21.45 -15.25 5.77
CA ASN A 70 -20.99 -13.86 5.91
C ASN A 70 -21.11 -13.08 4.58
N SER A 71 -22.27 -13.18 3.92
CA SER A 71 -22.48 -12.67 2.56
C SER A 71 -23.61 -11.65 2.54
N TYR A 72 -23.34 -10.49 1.93
CA TYR A 72 -24.31 -9.41 1.68
C TYR A 72 -25.34 -9.74 0.58
N ALA A 73 -25.37 -10.97 0.06
CA ALA A 73 -26.33 -11.36 -0.97
C ALA A 73 -27.78 -11.13 -0.55
N LEU A 74 -28.13 -11.33 0.73
CA LEU A 74 -29.47 -11.00 1.26
C LEU A 74 -29.81 -9.51 1.12
N PHE A 75 -28.88 -8.65 1.51
CA PHE A 75 -29.08 -7.22 1.40
C PHE A 75 -29.19 -6.80 -0.07
N ALA A 76 -28.37 -7.37 -0.95
CA ALA A 76 -28.45 -7.12 -2.40
C ALA A 76 -29.77 -7.63 -3.00
N ASP A 77 -30.30 -8.77 -2.54
CA ASP A 77 -31.61 -9.30 -2.92
C ASP A 77 -32.74 -8.34 -2.53
N TRP A 78 -32.66 -7.72 -1.36
CA TRP A 78 -33.64 -6.72 -0.93
C TRP A 78 -33.47 -5.40 -1.70
N PHE A 79 -32.23 -4.89 -1.78
CA PHE A 79 -31.88 -3.64 -2.45
C PHE A 79 -32.29 -3.64 -3.93
N ARG A 80 -32.05 -4.74 -4.66
CA ARG A 80 -32.36 -4.80 -6.10
C ARG A 80 -33.85 -4.62 -6.41
N LEU A 81 -34.74 -5.15 -5.56
CA LEU A 81 -36.19 -4.96 -5.73
C LEU A 81 -36.58 -3.49 -5.54
N HIS A 82 -36.08 -2.86 -4.47
CA HIS A 82 -36.32 -1.45 -4.20
C HIS A 82 -35.73 -0.55 -5.30
N MET A 83 -34.54 -0.89 -5.82
CA MET A 83 -33.90 -0.17 -6.90
C MET A 83 -34.76 -0.20 -8.18
N ILE A 84 -35.24 -1.37 -8.59
CA ILE A 84 -36.11 -1.54 -9.77
C ILE A 84 -37.42 -0.77 -9.59
N HIS A 85 -38.02 -0.83 -8.39
CA HIS A 85 -39.26 -0.11 -8.10
C HIS A 85 -39.10 1.41 -8.19
N GLN A 86 -38.00 1.94 -7.66
CA GLN A 86 -37.76 3.39 -7.60
C GLN A 86 -37.15 3.97 -8.88
N ASN A 87 -36.60 3.13 -9.76
CA ASN A 87 -35.97 3.56 -11.02
C ASN A 87 -36.58 2.79 -12.20
N PRO A 88 -37.78 3.19 -12.68
CA PRO A 88 -38.48 2.48 -13.75
C PRO A 88 -37.64 2.27 -15.01
N GLY A 89 -37.54 1.01 -15.43
CA GLY A 89 -36.77 0.59 -16.61
C GLY A 89 -35.28 0.36 -16.37
N MET A 90 -34.77 0.53 -15.13
CA MET A 90 -33.40 0.14 -14.78
C MET A 90 -33.30 -1.38 -14.60
N ILE A 91 -32.24 -1.98 -15.13
CA ILE A 91 -31.96 -3.42 -14.99
C ILE A 91 -30.94 -3.62 -13.86
N TRP A 92 -31.23 -4.47 -12.88
CA TRP A 92 -30.24 -4.91 -11.91
C TRP A 92 -29.22 -5.85 -12.53
N VAL A 93 -27.95 -5.66 -12.21
CA VAL A 93 -26.87 -6.62 -12.45
C VAL A 93 -26.04 -6.85 -11.19
N ASP A 94 -25.68 -8.09 -10.86
CA ASP A 94 -24.69 -8.35 -9.81
C ASP A 94 -23.31 -7.81 -10.23
N THR A 95 -22.45 -7.42 -9.27
CA THR A 95 -21.14 -6.81 -9.56
C THR A 95 -20.13 -7.77 -10.23
N ASP A 96 -20.48 -9.04 -10.36
CA ASP A 96 -19.73 -10.08 -11.06
C ASP A 96 -20.36 -10.47 -12.42
N VAL A 97 -21.25 -9.63 -12.97
CA VAL A 97 -21.82 -9.77 -14.31
C VAL A 97 -21.04 -8.91 -15.30
N TYR A 98 -20.48 -9.54 -16.32
CA TYR A 98 -19.76 -8.90 -17.42
C TYR A 98 -20.69 -8.60 -18.59
N CYS A 99 -20.59 -7.41 -19.18
CA CYS A 99 -21.31 -6.99 -20.37
C CYS A 99 -20.60 -7.45 -21.64
N TYR A 100 -21.15 -8.48 -22.30
CA TYR A 100 -20.64 -8.97 -23.57
C TYR A 100 -21.07 -8.07 -24.73
N ARG A 101 -22.34 -7.64 -24.72
CA ARG A 101 -22.91 -6.62 -25.62
C ARG A 101 -24.05 -5.90 -24.91
N PRO A 102 -24.45 -4.70 -25.36
CA PRO A 102 -25.57 -3.99 -24.74
C PRO A 102 -26.82 -4.85 -24.61
N MET A 103 -27.46 -4.79 -23.43
CA MET A 103 -28.74 -5.42 -23.18
C MET A 103 -29.85 -4.59 -23.84
N ASP A 104 -30.29 -5.02 -25.01
CA ASP A 104 -31.18 -4.31 -25.93
C ASP A 104 -32.58 -4.94 -25.98
N TYR A 105 -33.12 -5.29 -24.82
CA TYR A 105 -34.43 -5.92 -24.68
C TYR A 105 -35.57 -4.89 -24.77
N ASP A 106 -36.58 -5.17 -25.60
CA ASP A 106 -37.78 -4.33 -25.72
C ASP A 106 -38.65 -4.37 -24.45
N SER A 107 -38.75 -5.54 -23.79
CA SER A 107 -39.56 -5.78 -22.58
C SER A 107 -38.88 -5.33 -21.29
N ASP A 108 -39.64 -4.77 -20.35
CA ASP A 108 -39.20 -4.46 -18.97
C ASP A 108 -38.88 -5.71 -18.15
N TYR A 109 -39.41 -6.87 -18.54
CA TYR A 109 -39.02 -8.15 -17.98
C TYR A 109 -37.68 -8.63 -18.58
N VAL A 110 -36.62 -8.60 -17.76
CA VAL A 110 -35.26 -9.01 -18.15
C VAL A 110 -34.67 -9.94 -17.08
N PHE A 111 -34.87 -11.24 -17.25
CA PHE A 111 -34.30 -12.30 -16.42
C PHE A 111 -34.22 -13.59 -17.25
N GLY A 112 -33.36 -14.52 -16.86
CA GLY A 112 -33.10 -15.73 -17.65
C GLY A 112 -33.02 -17.00 -16.84
N TYR A 113 -33.17 -18.13 -17.52
CA TYR A 113 -32.95 -19.45 -16.94
C TYR A 113 -31.48 -19.66 -16.59
N GLU A 114 -31.16 -20.23 -15.42
CA GLU A 114 -29.76 -20.46 -15.00
C GLU A 114 -29.24 -21.88 -15.20
N LEU A 115 -30.13 -22.85 -15.48
CA LEU A 115 -29.77 -24.26 -15.54
C LEU A 115 -30.34 -24.93 -16.80
N PRO A 116 -29.57 -25.78 -17.50
CA PRO A 116 -30.03 -26.49 -18.68
C PRO A 116 -31.21 -27.42 -18.34
N GLY A 117 -32.35 -27.24 -19.01
CA GLY A 117 -33.53 -28.10 -18.86
C GLY A 117 -34.28 -27.95 -17.52
N GLU A 118 -33.84 -27.05 -16.65
CA GLU A 118 -34.55 -26.72 -15.41
C GLU A 118 -35.22 -25.35 -15.57
N HIS A 119 -36.48 -25.22 -15.15
CA HIS A 119 -37.21 -23.94 -15.19
C HIS A 119 -36.82 -23.01 -14.03
N ARG A 120 -35.52 -22.93 -13.69
CA ARG A 120 -35.05 -22.06 -12.61
C ARG A 120 -34.56 -20.73 -13.16
N VAL A 121 -35.14 -19.65 -12.66
CA VAL A 121 -34.78 -18.27 -13.01
C VAL A 121 -33.81 -17.71 -11.97
N ASN A 122 -32.77 -17.04 -12.45
CA ASN A 122 -31.77 -16.38 -11.59
C ASN A 122 -32.05 -14.87 -11.52
N ASN A 123 -31.52 -14.22 -10.49
CA ASN A 123 -31.73 -12.81 -10.19
C ASN A 123 -30.48 -11.95 -10.37
N ALA A 124 -29.35 -12.51 -10.80
CA ALA A 124 -28.10 -11.78 -11.06
C ALA A 124 -28.23 -10.80 -12.22
N VAL A 125 -29.16 -11.03 -13.14
CA VAL A 125 -29.67 -10.03 -14.09
C VAL A 125 -31.19 -9.98 -13.89
N LEU A 126 -31.72 -8.84 -13.47
CA LEU A 126 -33.14 -8.70 -13.13
C LEU A 126 -33.70 -7.34 -13.54
N GLY A 127 -34.60 -7.33 -14.52
CA GLY A 127 -35.49 -6.22 -14.84
C GLY A 127 -36.93 -6.67 -14.67
N LEU A 128 -37.76 -5.80 -14.07
CA LEU A 128 -39.21 -5.95 -13.95
C LEU A 128 -39.86 -4.59 -14.23
N PRO A 129 -41.08 -4.52 -14.79
CA PRO A 129 -41.86 -3.28 -14.75
C PRO A 129 -42.06 -2.84 -13.31
N ALA A 130 -41.86 -1.55 -13.03
CA ALA A 130 -41.87 -0.98 -11.69
C ALA A 130 -43.23 -1.10 -10.96
N ASP A 131 -44.31 -1.28 -11.74
CA ASP A 131 -45.69 -1.46 -11.31
C ASP A 131 -46.23 -2.89 -11.51
N SER A 132 -45.36 -3.84 -11.87
CA SER A 132 -45.77 -5.24 -12.09
C SER A 132 -46.23 -5.94 -10.80
N ASP A 133 -47.21 -6.84 -10.94
CA ASP A 133 -47.68 -7.69 -9.84
C ASP A 133 -46.57 -8.59 -9.27
N ALA A 134 -45.60 -8.97 -10.11
CA ALA A 134 -44.44 -9.74 -9.68
C ALA A 134 -43.58 -8.93 -8.70
N LEU A 135 -43.19 -7.70 -9.07
CA LEU A 135 -42.37 -6.85 -8.21
C LEU A 135 -43.11 -6.49 -6.91
N ARG A 136 -44.39 -6.15 -6.99
CA ARG A 136 -45.24 -5.85 -5.82
C ARG A 136 -45.25 -7.02 -4.83
N GLN A 137 -45.51 -8.25 -5.30
CA GLN A 137 -45.53 -9.41 -4.41
C GLN A 137 -44.16 -9.78 -3.84
N MET A 138 -43.07 -9.57 -4.60
CA MET A 138 -41.71 -9.75 -4.09
C MET A 138 -41.37 -8.72 -3.01
N LEU A 139 -41.75 -7.45 -3.19
CA LEU A 139 -41.60 -6.39 -2.17
C LEU A 139 -42.43 -6.70 -0.92
N ASP A 140 -43.70 -7.10 -1.08
CA ASP A 140 -44.55 -7.51 0.04
C ASP A 140 -43.93 -8.68 0.82
N PHE A 141 -43.41 -9.69 0.12
CA PHE A 141 -42.76 -10.84 0.75
C PHE A 141 -41.47 -10.48 1.49
N THR A 142 -40.67 -9.55 0.94
CA THR A 142 -39.40 -9.11 1.55
C THR A 142 -39.57 -8.05 2.64
N SER A 143 -40.76 -7.48 2.80
CA SER A 143 -41.07 -6.49 3.85
C SER A 143 -41.04 -7.08 5.28
N ASP A 144 -41.23 -8.39 5.41
CA ASP A 144 -41.14 -9.12 6.68
C ASP A 144 -39.91 -10.05 6.69
N ARG A 145 -38.95 -9.76 7.57
CA ARG A 145 -37.72 -10.55 7.76
C ARG A 145 -37.95 -11.93 8.39
N TYR A 146 -39.15 -12.21 8.87
CA TYR A 146 -39.56 -13.49 9.43
C TYR A 146 -40.54 -14.24 8.52
N SER A 147 -40.76 -13.73 7.29
CA SER A 147 -41.66 -14.32 6.32
C SER A 147 -41.29 -15.78 6.01
N ILE A 148 -42.32 -16.63 5.90
CA ILE A 148 -42.16 -18.04 5.56
C ILE A 148 -42.44 -18.21 4.07
N ALA A 149 -41.39 -18.41 3.28
CA ALA A 149 -41.51 -18.57 1.83
C ALA A 149 -42.52 -19.67 1.44
N PRO A 150 -43.54 -19.36 0.61
CA PRO A 150 -44.58 -20.32 0.24
C PRO A 150 -44.02 -21.48 -0.60
N PHE A 151 -42.90 -21.26 -1.28
CA PHE A 151 -42.18 -22.21 -2.14
C PHE A 151 -41.17 -23.09 -1.39
N LEU A 152 -41.04 -22.98 -0.07
CA LEU A 152 -40.24 -23.93 0.72
C LEU A 152 -40.94 -25.30 0.85
N PRO A 153 -40.18 -26.39 1.04
CA PRO A 153 -40.75 -27.71 1.32
C PRO A 153 -41.72 -27.69 2.50
N LYS A 154 -42.85 -28.42 2.38
CA LYS A 154 -43.95 -28.43 3.37
C LYS A 154 -43.45 -28.65 4.81
N LYS A 155 -42.59 -29.65 5.02
CA LYS A 155 -41.98 -29.97 6.32
C LYS A 155 -41.26 -28.77 6.94
N ARG A 156 -40.49 -28.03 6.15
CA ARG A 156 -39.72 -26.88 6.63
C ARG A 156 -40.64 -25.71 6.99
N LYS A 157 -41.69 -25.46 6.20
CA LYS A 157 -42.71 -24.45 6.52
C LYS A 157 -43.40 -24.77 7.84
N GLU A 158 -43.76 -26.03 8.08
CA GLU A 158 -44.37 -26.48 9.34
C GLU A 158 -43.42 -26.33 10.54
N GLU A 159 -42.14 -26.66 10.36
CA GLU A 159 -41.11 -26.46 11.40
C GLU A 159 -40.94 -24.97 11.75
N MET A 160 -40.89 -24.09 10.74
CA MET A 160 -40.80 -22.64 10.94
C MET A 160 -42.06 -22.08 11.62
N ARG A 161 -43.26 -22.52 11.24
CA ARG A 161 -44.51 -22.13 11.92
C ARG A 161 -44.53 -22.56 13.37
N LYS A 162 -44.17 -23.82 13.67
CA LYS A 162 -44.07 -24.31 15.06
C LYS A 162 -43.06 -23.53 15.90
N LYS A 163 -41.96 -23.07 15.29
CA LYS A 163 -40.97 -22.20 15.96
C LYS A 163 -41.55 -20.80 16.22
N ALA A 164 -42.25 -20.21 15.24
CA ALA A 164 -42.93 -18.93 15.39
C ALA A 164 -44.04 -18.96 16.46
N GLU A 165 -44.88 -20.00 16.49
CA GLU A 165 -45.91 -20.23 17.52
C GLU A 165 -45.32 -20.33 18.94
N LYS A 166 -44.06 -20.76 19.05
CA LYS A 166 -43.30 -20.80 20.31
C LYS A 166 -42.57 -19.49 20.62
N GLY A 167 -42.88 -18.40 19.91
CA GLY A 167 -42.24 -17.09 20.09
C GLY A 167 -40.81 -17.02 19.58
N LYS A 168 -40.36 -17.96 18.73
CA LYS A 168 -39.00 -18.01 18.17
C LYS A 168 -39.05 -18.08 16.63
N PRO A 169 -39.61 -17.06 15.93
CA PRO A 169 -39.65 -17.07 14.48
C PRO A 169 -38.23 -17.12 13.89
N VAL A 170 -38.09 -17.78 12.74
CA VAL A 170 -36.78 -17.94 12.08
C VAL A 170 -36.50 -16.72 11.23
N HIS A 171 -35.43 -15.98 11.54
CA HIS A 171 -35.07 -14.78 10.80
C HIS A 171 -34.51 -15.14 9.42
N ILE A 172 -34.66 -14.26 8.43
CA ILE A 172 -34.20 -14.49 7.05
C ILE A 172 -32.71 -14.87 6.96
N THR A 173 -31.88 -14.38 7.88
CA THR A 173 -30.43 -14.68 7.97
C THR A 173 -30.13 -16.16 8.26
N GLU A 174 -31.09 -16.88 8.86
CA GLU A 174 -31.04 -18.31 9.19
C GLU A 174 -31.73 -19.20 8.14
N GLN A 175 -32.46 -18.60 7.18
CA GLN A 175 -33.18 -19.31 6.14
C GLN A 175 -32.25 -19.78 5.00
N PRO A 176 -32.70 -20.71 4.12
CA PRO A 176 -31.90 -21.17 2.99
C PRO A 176 -31.38 -20.05 2.08
N TRP A 177 -30.25 -20.35 1.44
CA TRP A 177 -29.72 -19.50 0.38
C TRP A 177 -30.72 -19.33 -0.76
N GLY A 178 -30.92 -18.10 -1.18
CA GLY A 178 -31.73 -17.74 -2.34
C GLY A 178 -33.23 -17.62 -2.06
N VAL A 179 -33.67 -17.68 -0.80
CA VAL A 179 -35.08 -17.44 -0.43
C VAL A 179 -35.58 -16.09 -0.91
N TRP A 180 -34.83 -15.01 -0.71
CA TRP A 180 -35.14 -13.68 -1.27
C TRP A 180 -34.54 -13.43 -2.65
N GLY A 181 -33.81 -14.41 -3.19
CA GLY A 181 -33.16 -14.31 -4.49
C GLY A 181 -33.78 -15.24 -5.52
N PRO A 182 -33.00 -16.15 -6.14
CA PRO A 182 -33.46 -16.95 -7.27
C PRO A 182 -34.67 -17.86 -6.97
N MET A 183 -34.88 -18.30 -5.72
CA MET A 183 -36.04 -19.13 -5.38
C MET A 183 -37.34 -18.33 -5.44
N MET A 184 -37.33 -17.10 -4.93
CA MET A 184 -38.47 -16.18 -4.98
C MET A 184 -38.77 -15.76 -6.41
N VAL A 185 -37.75 -15.36 -7.18
CA VAL A 185 -37.94 -14.97 -8.59
C VAL A 185 -38.53 -16.12 -9.39
N THR A 186 -37.97 -17.33 -9.26
CA THR A 186 -38.52 -18.53 -9.92
C THR A 186 -39.98 -18.76 -9.54
N HIS A 187 -40.33 -18.65 -8.26
CA HIS A 187 -41.70 -18.88 -7.80
C HIS A 187 -42.70 -17.91 -8.44
N TYR A 188 -42.44 -16.60 -8.38
CA TYR A 188 -43.38 -15.60 -8.87
C TYR A 188 -43.45 -15.56 -10.40
N VAL A 189 -42.37 -15.90 -11.11
CA VAL A 189 -42.42 -16.09 -12.57
C VAL A 189 -43.46 -17.16 -12.93
N HIS A 190 -43.39 -18.33 -12.30
CA HIS A 190 -44.34 -19.42 -12.57
C HIS A 190 -45.74 -19.16 -12.05
N ALA A 191 -45.87 -18.60 -10.84
CA ALA A 191 -47.17 -18.34 -10.24
C ALA A 191 -48.00 -17.32 -11.02
N LEU A 192 -47.33 -16.43 -11.78
CA LEU A 192 -47.95 -15.35 -12.55
C LEU A 192 -47.95 -15.60 -14.07
N GLY A 193 -47.45 -16.74 -14.54
CA GLY A 193 -47.46 -17.07 -15.96
C GLY A 193 -46.49 -16.24 -16.81
N LEU A 194 -45.34 -15.83 -16.25
CA LEU A 194 -44.37 -14.92 -16.90
C LEU A 194 -43.28 -15.66 -17.69
N GLU A 195 -43.43 -16.97 -17.93
CA GLU A 195 -42.41 -17.81 -18.57
C GLU A 195 -42.06 -17.35 -19.99
N GLU A 196 -43.01 -16.76 -20.71
CA GLU A 196 -42.79 -16.23 -22.08
C GLU A 196 -41.79 -15.07 -22.13
N HIS A 197 -41.55 -14.40 -20.99
CA HIS A 197 -40.58 -13.30 -20.87
C HIS A 197 -39.19 -13.77 -20.46
N VAL A 198 -39.03 -15.02 -20.01
CA VAL A 198 -37.75 -15.53 -19.53
C VAL A 198 -36.79 -15.71 -20.71
N GLN A 199 -35.64 -15.05 -20.62
CA GLN A 199 -34.56 -15.20 -21.60
C GLN A 199 -33.95 -16.60 -21.56
N PRO A 200 -33.49 -17.14 -22.69
CA PRO A 200 -32.83 -18.45 -22.73
C PRO A 200 -31.55 -18.44 -21.89
N LEU A 201 -31.12 -19.63 -21.45
CA LEU A 201 -29.88 -19.85 -20.69
C LEU A 201 -28.69 -19.06 -21.24
N ASN A 202 -28.51 -19.10 -22.56
CA ASN A 202 -27.36 -18.51 -23.23
C ASN A 202 -27.37 -16.97 -23.25
N ALA A 203 -28.47 -16.31 -22.86
CA ALA A 203 -28.53 -14.85 -22.79
C ALA A 203 -27.57 -14.30 -21.72
N PHE A 204 -27.54 -14.92 -20.54
CA PHE A 204 -26.78 -14.44 -19.37
C PHE A 204 -25.87 -15.52 -18.73
N TYR A 205 -26.22 -16.79 -18.90
CA TYR A 205 -25.59 -17.92 -18.21
C TYR A 205 -25.11 -19.04 -19.16
N PRO A 206 -24.48 -18.73 -20.32
CA PRO A 206 -23.96 -19.77 -21.23
C PRO A 206 -22.92 -20.68 -20.55
N ILE A 207 -22.26 -20.17 -19.50
CA ILE A 207 -21.42 -20.95 -18.60
C ILE A 207 -22.09 -20.99 -17.22
N THR A 208 -22.69 -22.14 -16.93
CA THR A 208 -23.45 -22.36 -15.69
C THR A 208 -22.55 -22.32 -14.45
N PHE A 209 -23.15 -22.18 -13.26
CA PHE A 209 -22.40 -22.25 -12.00
C PHE A 209 -21.58 -23.56 -11.85
N ARG A 210 -22.08 -24.68 -12.38
CA ARG A 210 -21.36 -25.98 -12.33
C ARG A 210 -20.10 -25.96 -13.21
N GLU A 211 -20.11 -25.17 -14.27
CA GLU A 211 -19.05 -25.07 -15.26
C GLU A 211 -18.21 -23.80 -15.13
N ARG A 212 -18.47 -22.96 -14.12
CA ARG A 212 -17.84 -21.66 -13.87
C ARG A 212 -16.31 -21.63 -13.94
N PHE A 213 -15.65 -22.76 -13.70
CA PHE A 213 -14.19 -22.87 -13.81
C PHE A 213 -13.69 -22.73 -15.24
N LYS A 214 -14.55 -22.89 -16.27
CA LYS A 214 -14.19 -22.70 -17.69
C LYS A 214 -13.65 -21.28 -17.96
N PHE A 215 -14.09 -20.27 -17.21
CA PHE A 215 -13.55 -18.91 -17.29
C PHE A 215 -12.04 -18.83 -16.94
N MET A 216 -11.54 -19.74 -16.09
CA MET A 216 -10.14 -19.82 -15.67
C MET A 216 -9.31 -20.79 -16.54
N ARG A 217 -9.92 -21.38 -17.57
CA ARG A 217 -9.24 -22.29 -18.51
C ARG A 217 -9.09 -21.60 -19.87
N ARG A 218 -8.48 -22.30 -20.83
CA ARG A 218 -8.22 -21.80 -22.18
C ARG A 218 -9.44 -21.09 -22.76
N GLY A 219 -9.24 -19.91 -23.34
CA GLY A 219 -10.30 -19.02 -23.80
C GLY A 219 -11.33 -19.70 -24.72
N GLU A 220 -10.90 -20.62 -25.58
CA GLU A 220 -11.79 -21.28 -26.56
C GLU A 220 -12.93 -22.08 -25.90
N LEU A 221 -12.74 -22.56 -24.67
CA LEU A 221 -13.77 -23.31 -23.95
C LEU A 221 -14.96 -22.43 -23.55
N ALA A 222 -14.70 -21.17 -23.24
CA ALA A 222 -15.74 -20.19 -22.96
C ALA A 222 -16.34 -19.64 -24.26
N ASP A 223 -15.49 -19.27 -25.23
CA ASP A 223 -15.93 -18.77 -26.54
C ASP A 223 -16.88 -19.76 -27.25
N GLY A 224 -16.62 -21.06 -27.17
CA GLY A 224 -17.47 -22.08 -27.80
C GLY A 224 -18.87 -22.26 -27.16
N LEU A 225 -19.13 -21.64 -26.01
CA LEU A 225 -20.43 -21.67 -25.33
C LEU A 225 -21.20 -20.34 -25.48
N ILE A 226 -20.50 -19.29 -25.87
CA ILE A 226 -21.08 -17.96 -26.11
C ILE A 226 -21.77 -17.98 -27.47
N THR A 227 -22.97 -17.39 -27.53
CA THR A 227 -23.80 -17.40 -28.73
C THR A 227 -24.19 -15.98 -29.12
N SER A 228 -24.81 -15.81 -30.30
CA SER A 228 -25.38 -14.52 -30.70
C SER A 228 -26.48 -14.01 -29.76
N GLN A 229 -27.08 -14.88 -28.93
CA GLN A 229 -28.08 -14.50 -27.93
C GLN A 229 -27.45 -13.88 -26.68
N THR A 230 -26.17 -14.13 -26.41
CA THR A 230 -25.49 -13.69 -25.19
C THR A 230 -25.36 -12.17 -25.14
N THR A 231 -25.88 -11.55 -24.09
CA THR A 231 -25.71 -10.12 -23.75
C THR A 231 -24.78 -9.93 -22.57
N ALA A 232 -24.80 -10.85 -21.61
CA ALA A 232 -23.94 -10.81 -20.45
C ALA A 232 -23.41 -12.18 -20.05
N LEU A 233 -22.39 -12.17 -19.21
CA LEU A 233 -21.76 -13.36 -18.64
C LEU A 233 -21.71 -13.21 -17.12
N HIS A 234 -22.40 -14.07 -16.40
CA HIS A 234 -22.21 -14.16 -14.95
C HIS A 234 -20.87 -14.84 -14.65
N LEU A 235 -19.86 -14.08 -14.20
CA LEU A 235 -18.50 -14.60 -13.96
C LEU A 235 -18.36 -15.36 -12.62
N TRP A 236 -19.40 -15.32 -11.79
CA TRP A 236 -19.53 -16.00 -10.50
C TRP A 236 -18.43 -15.63 -9.51
N ALA A 237 -18.69 -14.74 -8.56
CA ALA A 237 -17.76 -14.29 -7.52
C ALA A 237 -17.21 -15.43 -6.65
N SER A 238 -17.83 -16.61 -6.68
CA SER A 238 -17.27 -17.84 -6.11
C SER A 238 -15.91 -18.24 -6.72
N ASN A 239 -15.63 -17.86 -7.97
CA ASN A 239 -14.35 -18.08 -8.64
C ASN A 239 -13.19 -17.35 -7.94
N LYS A 240 -13.45 -16.25 -7.22
CA LYS A 240 -12.44 -15.54 -6.41
C LYS A 240 -11.70 -16.46 -5.44
N ARG A 241 -12.39 -17.45 -4.86
CA ARG A 241 -11.76 -18.41 -3.96
C ARG A 241 -10.73 -19.28 -4.69
N GLN A 242 -11.07 -19.72 -5.90
CA GLN A 242 -10.17 -20.55 -6.72
C GLN A 242 -9.00 -19.73 -7.24
N LEU A 243 -9.27 -18.50 -7.71
CA LEU A 243 -8.25 -17.55 -8.14
C LEU A 243 -7.25 -17.27 -7.02
N GLY A 244 -7.73 -16.94 -5.81
CA GLY A 244 -6.85 -16.70 -4.67
C GLY A 244 -6.04 -17.93 -4.23
N ASN A 245 -6.66 -19.11 -4.23
CA ASN A 245 -5.99 -20.33 -3.75
C ASN A 245 -4.96 -20.91 -4.73
N LEU A 246 -5.24 -20.86 -6.04
CA LEU A 246 -4.43 -21.55 -7.05
C LEU A 246 -3.66 -20.62 -7.98
N HIS A 247 -4.01 -19.34 -8.01
CA HIS A 247 -3.53 -18.39 -9.02
C HIS A 247 -3.18 -17.03 -8.40
N ASP A 248 -2.94 -16.99 -7.08
CA ASP A 248 -2.51 -15.77 -6.35
C ASP A 248 -3.48 -14.59 -6.51
N GLY A 249 -4.75 -14.89 -6.79
CA GLY A 249 -5.78 -13.90 -7.04
C GLY A 249 -5.71 -13.27 -8.44
N LEU A 250 -4.90 -13.79 -9.36
CA LEU A 250 -4.75 -13.32 -10.74
C LEU A 250 -5.54 -14.17 -11.73
N PRO A 251 -5.95 -13.62 -12.89
CA PRO A 251 -6.47 -14.43 -13.98
C PRO A 251 -5.36 -15.37 -14.52
N PRO A 252 -5.62 -16.68 -14.67
CA PRO A 252 -4.61 -17.61 -15.18
C PRO A 252 -4.17 -17.28 -16.61
N LYS A 253 -2.89 -17.53 -16.93
CA LYS A 253 -2.37 -17.32 -18.28
C LYS A 253 -3.10 -18.17 -19.32
N GLY A 254 -3.38 -17.58 -20.49
CA GLY A 254 -4.16 -18.15 -21.58
C GLY A 254 -5.65 -18.34 -21.27
N SER A 255 -6.13 -17.89 -20.11
CA SER A 255 -7.52 -18.08 -19.72
C SER A 255 -8.48 -17.09 -20.36
N TYR A 256 -9.78 -17.41 -20.34
CA TYR A 256 -10.80 -16.45 -20.76
C TYR A 256 -10.78 -15.18 -19.91
N LEU A 257 -10.57 -15.29 -18.58
CA LEU A 257 -10.44 -14.11 -17.72
C LEU A 257 -9.22 -13.26 -18.09
N GLU A 258 -8.10 -13.87 -18.49
CA GLU A 258 -6.94 -13.09 -18.96
C GLU A 258 -7.28 -12.31 -20.23
N LYS A 259 -7.97 -12.96 -21.19
CA LYS A 259 -8.47 -12.30 -22.40
C LYS A 259 -9.34 -11.09 -22.05
N LEU A 260 -10.28 -11.24 -21.12
CA LEU A 260 -11.17 -10.14 -20.72
C LEU A 260 -10.44 -8.99 -20.02
N VAL A 261 -9.51 -9.26 -19.09
CA VAL A 261 -8.76 -8.16 -18.44
C VAL A 261 -7.87 -7.41 -19.44
N GLN A 262 -7.33 -8.10 -20.44
CA GLN A 262 -6.55 -7.48 -21.52
C GLN A 262 -7.44 -6.62 -22.43
N GLU A 263 -8.64 -7.10 -22.79
CA GLU A 263 -9.63 -6.35 -23.60
C GLU A 263 -9.99 -5.01 -22.94
N HIS A 264 -10.12 -4.99 -21.62
CA HIS A 264 -10.54 -3.81 -20.86
C HIS A 264 -9.40 -3.02 -20.20
N GLY A 265 -8.15 -3.38 -20.45
CA GLY A 265 -6.98 -2.68 -19.88
C GLY A 265 -6.88 -2.76 -18.35
N ILE A 266 -7.49 -3.77 -17.72
CA ILE A 266 -7.46 -3.95 -16.27
C ILE A 266 -6.10 -4.52 -15.85
N THR A 267 -5.47 -3.93 -14.83
CA THR A 267 -4.24 -4.46 -14.20
C THR A 267 -4.60 -5.15 -12.88
N PRO A 268 -4.68 -6.50 -12.82
CA PRO A 268 -5.16 -7.22 -11.64
C PRO A 268 -4.38 -6.96 -10.35
N ALA A 269 -3.06 -6.76 -10.46
CA ALA A 269 -2.18 -6.50 -9.31
C ALA A 269 -2.46 -5.17 -8.59
N LEU A 270 -3.09 -4.18 -9.26
CA LEU A 270 -3.48 -2.91 -8.63
C LEU A 270 -4.78 -3.01 -7.82
N ALA A 271 -5.60 -4.02 -8.10
CA ALA A 271 -6.86 -4.27 -7.42
C ALA A 271 -6.98 -5.77 -7.06
N PRO A 272 -6.08 -6.29 -6.20
CA PRO A 272 -5.99 -7.73 -5.95
C PRO A 272 -7.29 -8.28 -5.34
N ILE A 273 -7.58 -9.55 -5.62
CA ILE A 273 -8.65 -10.26 -4.90
C ILE A 273 -8.20 -10.46 -3.45
N LYS A 274 -8.91 -9.82 -2.53
CA LYS A 274 -8.53 -9.75 -1.11
C LYS A 274 -8.95 -10.96 -0.30
N GLY A 275 -10.06 -11.58 -0.66
CA GLY A 275 -10.62 -12.70 0.10
C GLY A 275 -11.95 -13.18 -0.43
N ARG A 276 -12.44 -14.28 0.16
CA ARG A 276 -13.78 -14.80 -0.06
C ARG A 276 -14.26 -15.61 1.14
N GLY A 277 -15.43 -15.26 1.68
CA GLY A 277 -15.93 -15.88 2.91
C GLY A 277 -15.00 -15.55 4.08
N ASN A 278 -14.50 -16.59 4.75
CA ASN A 278 -13.57 -16.43 5.88
C ASN A 278 -12.08 -16.53 5.47
N THR A 279 -11.78 -16.64 4.17
CA THR A 279 -10.41 -16.72 3.66
C THR A 279 -9.94 -15.35 3.17
N THR A 280 -8.80 -14.90 3.69
CA THR A 280 -8.09 -13.68 3.24
C THR A 280 -6.82 -14.11 2.51
N PHE A 281 -6.51 -13.43 1.39
CA PHE A 281 -5.33 -13.67 0.57
C PHE A 281 -4.26 -12.61 0.83
N ASP A 282 -3.01 -12.94 0.50
CA ASP A 282 -1.87 -12.08 0.85
C ASP A 282 -1.90 -10.74 0.10
N GLY A 283 -2.47 -10.69 -1.11
CA GLY A 283 -2.70 -9.43 -1.84
C GLY A 283 -3.56 -8.41 -1.08
N ALA A 284 -4.35 -8.82 -0.09
CA ALA A 284 -5.09 -7.89 0.78
C ALA A 284 -4.17 -7.03 1.67
N LEU A 285 -2.93 -7.46 1.90
CA LEU A 285 -1.97 -6.74 2.75
C LEU A 285 -1.60 -5.36 2.21
N ILE A 286 -1.89 -5.08 0.93
CA ILE A 286 -1.65 -3.76 0.34
C ILE A 286 -2.48 -2.64 1.00
N ASP A 287 -3.63 -2.98 1.60
CA ASP A 287 -4.46 -2.01 2.34
C ASP A 287 -3.93 -1.74 3.74
N GLU A 288 -3.16 -2.70 4.27
CA GLU A 288 -2.54 -2.63 5.59
C GLU A 288 -1.17 -1.93 5.53
N LEU A 289 -0.79 -1.39 4.37
CA LEU A 289 0.41 -0.61 4.20
C LEU A 289 0.11 0.87 4.43
N ASP A 290 0.73 1.43 5.46
CA ASP A 290 0.66 2.84 5.85
C ASP A 290 1.88 3.64 5.38
N LEU A 291 2.39 3.31 4.19
CA LEU A 291 3.47 4.02 3.52
C LEU A 291 2.95 4.65 2.22
N ASP A 292 3.24 5.93 2.03
CA ASP A 292 2.92 6.66 0.80
C ASP A 292 3.88 6.30 -0.34
N GLU A 293 5.09 5.83 -0.01
CA GLU A 293 6.10 5.40 -0.96
C GLU A 293 6.76 4.09 -0.52
N VAL A 294 7.06 3.22 -1.49
CA VAL A 294 7.87 2.02 -1.32
C VAL A 294 8.91 2.00 -2.42
N SER A 295 10.18 2.04 -2.05
CA SER A 295 11.31 1.93 -2.97
C SER A 295 11.79 0.49 -3.13
N SER A 296 11.62 -0.33 -2.10
CA SER A 296 12.05 -1.73 -2.12
C SER A 296 11.24 -2.65 -1.21
N VAL A 297 11.12 -3.90 -1.63
CA VAL A 297 10.50 -5.01 -0.87
C VAL A 297 11.43 -6.23 -0.85
N ALA A 298 11.45 -6.98 0.25
CA ALA A 298 12.11 -8.29 0.31
C ALA A 298 11.14 -9.40 0.73
N ASP A 299 11.26 -10.59 0.12
CA ASP A 299 10.58 -11.81 0.57
C ASP A 299 11.60 -12.84 1.05
N LEU A 300 11.48 -13.22 2.33
CA LEU A 300 12.43 -14.12 2.99
C LEU A 300 12.21 -15.59 2.64
N VAL A 301 10.99 -15.96 2.26
CA VAL A 301 10.56 -17.37 2.24
C VAL A 301 9.76 -17.77 1.00
N GLY A 302 9.43 -16.82 0.14
CA GLY A 302 8.86 -17.08 -1.18
C GLY A 302 7.33 -17.23 -1.20
N THR A 303 6.65 -16.79 -0.14
CA THR A 303 5.22 -17.04 0.06
C THR A 303 4.34 -15.80 -0.14
N ALA A 304 4.92 -14.60 -0.26
CA ALA A 304 4.18 -13.35 -0.35
C ALA A 304 3.95 -12.86 -1.79
N ARG A 305 3.86 -13.79 -2.77
CA ARG A 305 3.90 -13.48 -4.22
C ARG A 305 2.93 -12.40 -4.67
N SER A 306 1.64 -12.58 -4.35
CA SER A 306 0.59 -11.61 -4.72
C SER A 306 0.80 -10.25 -4.07
N PHE A 307 1.29 -10.21 -2.84
CA PHE A 307 1.55 -8.96 -2.13
C PHE A 307 2.76 -8.22 -2.70
N VAL A 308 3.87 -8.93 -2.94
CA VAL A 308 5.07 -8.38 -3.58
C VAL A 308 4.76 -7.85 -4.98
N LEU A 309 3.96 -8.59 -5.76
CA LEU A 309 3.50 -8.12 -7.07
C LEU A 309 2.65 -6.85 -6.93
N ALA A 310 1.68 -6.81 -6.01
CA ALA A 310 0.86 -5.62 -5.78
C ALA A 310 1.70 -4.39 -5.38
N LEU A 311 2.70 -4.56 -4.51
CA LEU A 311 3.64 -3.51 -4.11
C LEU A 311 4.43 -2.99 -5.32
N HIS A 312 4.98 -3.88 -6.13
CA HIS A 312 5.72 -3.50 -7.34
C HIS A 312 4.82 -2.77 -8.33
N HIS A 313 3.59 -3.24 -8.57
CA HIS A 313 2.69 -2.53 -9.50
C HIS A 313 2.24 -1.17 -8.98
N LYS A 314 2.02 -1.03 -7.67
CA LYS A 314 1.56 0.22 -7.05
C LYS A 314 2.67 1.26 -6.93
N PHE A 315 3.87 0.85 -6.53
CA PHE A 315 4.96 1.77 -6.17
C PHE A 315 6.18 1.68 -7.11
N ASP A 316 6.22 0.69 -8.00
CA ASP A 316 7.34 0.40 -8.90
C ASP A 316 8.66 0.28 -8.12
N CYS A 317 8.59 -0.52 -7.05
CA CYS A 317 9.68 -0.80 -6.12
C CYS A 317 10.59 -1.95 -6.58
N ASP A 318 11.86 -1.93 -6.15
CA ASP A 318 12.78 -3.05 -6.35
C ASP A 318 12.40 -4.27 -5.49
N ILE A 319 12.64 -5.48 -6.00
CA ILE A 319 12.29 -6.74 -5.33
C ILE A 319 13.56 -7.50 -4.95
N GLN A 320 13.68 -7.87 -3.68
CA GLN A 320 14.72 -8.76 -3.17
C GLN A 320 14.13 -10.13 -2.81
N LEU A 321 14.62 -11.19 -3.45
CA LEU A 321 14.26 -12.58 -3.12
C LEU A 321 15.42 -13.21 -2.35
N VAL A 322 15.19 -13.58 -1.08
CA VAL A 322 16.28 -14.05 -0.22
C VAL A 322 16.46 -15.56 -0.34
N ASN A 323 17.58 -15.99 -0.93
CA ASN A 323 17.90 -17.40 -1.11
C ASN A 323 18.48 -18.02 0.18
N THR A 324 17.61 -18.26 1.15
CA THR A 324 17.99 -18.84 2.44
C THR A 324 17.15 -20.06 2.80
N ASN A 325 17.74 -20.99 3.56
CA ASN A 325 16.99 -22.08 4.16
C ASN A 325 16.35 -21.71 5.52
N ARG A 326 15.61 -22.65 6.09
CA ARG A 326 14.90 -22.54 7.39
C ARG A 326 15.76 -22.23 8.62
N ARG A 327 17.08 -22.20 8.49
CA ARG A 327 18.05 -21.84 9.53
C ARG A 327 18.78 -20.52 9.20
N ALA A 328 18.24 -19.71 8.31
CA ALA A 328 18.84 -18.47 7.83
C ALA A 328 20.24 -18.63 7.20
N LYS A 329 20.57 -19.84 6.70
CA LYS A 329 21.84 -20.08 6.02
C LYS A 329 21.66 -19.93 4.52
N PHE A 330 22.46 -19.02 3.96
CA PHE A 330 22.71 -18.91 2.52
C PHE A 330 23.49 -20.14 2.05
N LYS A 331 23.01 -20.77 0.98
CA LYS A 331 23.66 -21.91 0.33
C LYS A 331 23.99 -21.53 -1.10
N ASP A 332 24.92 -22.25 -1.71
CA ASP A 332 25.26 -22.08 -3.13
C ASP A 332 24.11 -22.49 -4.06
N GLU A 333 23.24 -23.41 -3.61
CA GLU A 333 22.07 -23.88 -4.36
C GLU A 333 20.83 -23.00 -4.16
N ASP A 334 20.01 -22.91 -5.20
CA ASP A 334 18.74 -22.17 -5.18
C ASP A 334 17.67 -22.93 -4.39
N MET A 335 16.92 -22.20 -3.58
CA MET A 335 15.72 -22.73 -2.96
C MET A 335 14.69 -23.09 -4.05
N PRO A 336 13.98 -24.23 -3.93
CA PRO A 336 13.09 -24.72 -5.00
C PRO A 336 12.01 -23.75 -5.47
N TRP A 337 11.57 -22.83 -4.60
CA TRP A 337 10.54 -21.84 -4.91
C TRP A 337 11.03 -20.70 -5.80
N LEU A 338 12.34 -20.48 -5.91
CA LEU A 338 12.92 -19.26 -6.46
C LEU A 338 12.65 -19.12 -7.97
N ALA A 339 12.86 -20.20 -8.74
CA ALA A 339 12.64 -20.19 -10.19
C ALA A 339 11.17 -19.92 -10.53
N ASP A 340 10.24 -20.56 -9.82
CA ASP A 340 8.80 -20.38 -10.01
C ASP A 340 8.34 -18.97 -9.60
N TYR A 341 8.95 -18.39 -8.57
CA TYR A 341 8.66 -17.02 -8.14
C TYR A 341 9.15 -16.00 -9.18
N ILE A 342 10.38 -16.13 -9.68
CA ILE A 342 10.92 -15.24 -10.71
C ILE A 342 10.08 -15.34 -11.99
N THR A 343 9.68 -16.55 -12.39
CA THR A 343 8.80 -16.77 -13.53
C THR A 343 7.44 -16.08 -13.29
N PHE A 344 6.85 -16.26 -12.11
CA PHE A 344 5.61 -15.58 -11.73
C PHE A 344 5.72 -14.06 -11.83
N LEU A 345 6.79 -13.45 -11.34
CA LEU A 345 6.98 -11.99 -11.40
C LEU A 345 7.15 -11.52 -12.86
N THR A 346 8.01 -12.17 -13.63
CA THR A 346 8.31 -11.76 -15.02
C THR A 346 7.10 -11.94 -15.95
N GLU A 347 6.34 -13.04 -15.80
CA GLU A 347 5.08 -13.25 -16.54
C GLU A 347 3.99 -12.21 -16.21
N ASN A 348 4.12 -11.53 -15.06
CA ASN A 348 3.21 -10.49 -14.62
C ASN A 348 3.82 -9.08 -14.74
N GLU A 349 4.67 -8.87 -15.74
CA GLU A 349 5.22 -7.56 -16.13
C GLU A 349 6.20 -6.92 -15.13
N VAL A 350 6.86 -7.71 -14.29
CA VAL A 350 8.03 -7.24 -13.53
C VAL A 350 9.28 -7.36 -14.39
N ASP A 351 10.01 -6.26 -14.54
CA ASP A 351 11.29 -6.25 -15.25
C ASP A 351 12.34 -7.10 -14.48
N PRO A 352 12.99 -8.09 -15.11
CA PRO A 352 14.04 -8.89 -14.48
C PRO A 352 15.13 -8.08 -13.76
N ASP A 353 15.50 -6.90 -14.28
CA ASP A 353 16.54 -6.06 -13.67
C ASP A 353 16.11 -5.45 -12.32
N ARG A 354 14.80 -5.47 -12.02
CA ARG A 354 14.21 -5.06 -10.74
C ARG A 354 14.12 -6.20 -9.74
N ILE A 355 14.52 -7.42 -10.12
CA ILE A 355 14.48 -8.62 -9.28
C ILE A 355 15.91 -9.00 -8.90
N LYS A 356 16.27 -8.81 -7.63
CA LYS A 356 17.57 -9.20 -7.09
C LYS A 356 17.44 -10.44 -6.20
N VAL A 357 18.13 -11.52 -6.56
CA VAL A 357 18.30 -12.67 -5.68
C VAL A 357 19.45 -12.40 -4.71
N ILE A 358 19.16 -12.42 -3.42
CA ILE A 358 20.16 -12.26 -2.36
C ILE A 358 20.75 -13.63 -2.02
N ARG A 359 22.05 -13.80 -2.25
CA ARG A 359 22.75 -15.08 -2.10
C ARG A 359 23.77 -15.10 -0.97
N ALA A 360 24.03 -13.95 -0.35
CA ALA A 360 24.90 -13.85 0.80
C ALA A 360 24.36 -12.81 1.80
N GLU A 361 24.68 -12.99 3.07
CA GLU A 361 24.28 -12.06 4.14
C GLU A 361 24.81 -10.63 3.88
N ALA A 362 26.01 -10.52 3.29
CA ALA A 362 26.62 -9.25 2.92
C ALA A 362 25.88 -8.49 1.80
N GLU A 363 24.98 -9.15 1.07
CA GLU A 363 24.18 -8.55 0.01
C GLU A 363 22.85 -7.98 0.52
N LEU A 364 22.43 -8.36 1.73
CA LEU A 364 21.21 -7.82 2.36
C LEU A 364 21.31 -6.30 2.47
N ARG A 365 20.21 -5.63 2.17
CA ARG A 365 20.07 -4.17 2.27
C ARG A 365 18.78 -3.83 3.00
N PRO A 366 18.70 -2.66 3.65
CA PRO A 366 17.44 -2.14 4.16
C PRO A 366 16.36 -2.09 3.08
N VAL A 367 15.13 -2.45 3.44
CA VAL A 367 13.95 -2.41 2.57
C VAL A 367 12.76 -1.77 3.26
N ASP A 368 11.86 -1.15 2.50
CA ASP A 368 10.68 -0.49 3.06
C ASP A 368 9.59 -1.52 3.45
N VAL A 369 9.55 -2.67 2.78
CA VAL A 369 8.66 -3.79 3.15
C VAL A 369 9.44 -5.10 3.25
N LEU A 370 9.29 -5.81 4.37
CA LEU A 370 9.91 -7.12 4.60
C LEU A 370 8.84 -8.19 4.81
N CYS A 371 8.77 -9.17 3.92
CA CYS A 371 7.79 -10.25 3.92
C CYS A 371 8.38 -11.54 4.50
N ASN A 372 7.67 -12.12 5.47
CA ASN A 372 7.99 -13.39 6.14
C ASN A 372 6.69 -14.17 6.46
N LEU A 373 5.84 -14.34 5.45
CA LEU A 373 4.57 -15.06 5.59
C LEU A 373 4.82 -16.56 5.67
N GLN A 374 4.15 -17.29 6.57
CA GLN A 374 4.38 -18.72 6.79
C GLN A 374 5.86 -19.13 7.04
N GLY A 375 6.70 -18.19 7.45
CA GLY A 375 8.15 -18.37 7.59
C GLY A 375 8.60 -18.48 9.04
N PHE A 376 9.60 -17.67 9.42
CA PHE A 376 10.10 -17.62 10.79
C PHE A 376 9.02 -17.09 11.74
N GLY A 377 8.72 -17.83 12.81
CA GLY A 377 7.62 -17.49 13.74
C GLY A 377 6.33 -18.26 13.49
N ASP A 378 6.22 -18.96 12.36
CA ASP A 378 5.17 -19.93 12.05
C ASP A 378 5.75 -21.33 11.78
N GLN A 379 6.20 -21.58 10.55
CA GLN A 379 6.74 -22.89 10.13
C GLN A 379 8.22 -23.04 10.52
N TRP A 380 8.94 -21.94 10.62
CA TRP A 380 10.38 -21.91 10.92
C TRP A 380 10.64 -21.28 12.29
N LYS A 381 11.76 -21.65 12.93
CA LYS A 381 12.10 -21.16 14.27
C LYS A 381 12.41 -19.67 14.25
N THR A 382 11.69 -18.89 15.04
CA THR A 382 11.78 -17.42 15.10
C THR A 382 13.20 -16.89 15.29
N GLN A 383 14.02 -17.54 16.11
CA GLN A 383 15.38 -17.09 16.44
C GLN A 383 16.28 -16.87 15.21
N PHE A 384 16.02 -17.57 14.09
CA PHE A 384 16.80 -17.40 12.86
C PHE A 384 16.39 -16.17 12.04
N LEU A 385 15.35 -15.43 12.45
CA LEU A 385 14.91 -14.20 11.79
C LEU A 385 15.86 -13.01 12.08
N GLU A 386 16.64 -13.09 13.17
CA GLU A 386 17.46 -12.00 13.68
C GLU A 386 18.40 -11.33 12.63
N PRO A 387 19.17 -12.06 11.80
CA PRO A 387 20.06 -11.43 10.83
C PRO A 387 19.30 -10.56 9.81
N PHE A 388 18.09 -10.94 9.44
CA PHE A 388 17.26 -10.18 8.50
C PHE A 388 16.71 -8.92 9.15
N LEU A 389 16.23 -9.00 10.40
CA LEU A 389 15.76 -7.82 11.13
C LEU A 389 16.90 -6.81 11.34
N GLN A 390 18.12 -7.29 11.61
CA GLN A 390 19.28 -6.43 11.84
C GLN A 390 19.80 -5.73 10.57
N ARG A 391 19.64 -6.33 9.39
CA ARG A 391 20.21 -5.81 8.13
C ARG A 391 19.20 -5.20 7.17
N CYS A 392 17.92 -5.59 7.27
CA CYS A 392 16.89 -5.23 6.30
C CYS A 392 15.91 -4.18 6.83
N ILE A 393 15.93 -3.86 8.12
CA ILE A 393 15.03 -2.87 8.72
C ILE A 393 15.69 -1.51 8.80
N HIS A 394 14.93 -0.47 8.45
CA HIS A 394 15.17 0.93 8.77
C HIS A 394 13.90 1.52 9.41
N SER A 395 13.90 2.81 9.73
CA SER A 395 12.84 3.45 10.54
C SER A 395 11.43 3.29 9.97
N ASP A 396 11.28 3.38 8.64
CA ASP A 396 9.97 3.25 7.97
C ASP A 396 9.59 1.81 7.59
N THR A 397 10.46 0.81 7.76
CA THR A 397 10.17 -0.56 7.29
C THR A 397 8.87 -1.10 7.88
N ARG A 398 8.06 -1.79 7.08
CA ARG A 398 6.95 -2.61 7.58
C ARG A 398 7.25 -4.08 7.38
N VAL A 399 7.28 -4.85 8.47
CA VAL A 399 7.48 -6.30 8.41
C VAL A 399 6.12 -6.99 8.45
N PHE A 400 5.79 -7.76 7.42
CA PHE A 400 4.58 -8.57 7.38
C PHE A 400 4.94 -10.03 7.64
N MET A 401 4.38 -10.62 8.68
CA MET A 401 4.68 -12.00 9.05
C MET A 401 3.52 -12.72 9.72
N ASP A 402 3.57 -14.05 9.66
CA ASP A 402 2.65 -14.92 10.38
C ASP A 402 3.30 -15.41 11.70
N VAL A 403 2.53 -15.35 12.79
CA VAL A 403 2.97 -15.78 14.12
C VAL A 403 2.07 -16.90 14.63
N ARG A 404 2.61 -18.11 14.75
CA ARG A 404 1.93 -19.25 15.35
C ARG A 404 1.95 -19.16 16.88
N ARG A 405 0.80 -19.41 17.51
CA ARG A 405 0.70 -19.47 18.97
C ARG A 405 1.71 -20.48 19.55
N GLY A 406 2.55 -20.00 20.47
CA GLY A 406 3.60 -20.80 21.10
C GLY A 406 4.94 -20.83 20.35
N SER A 407 5.12 -20.08 19.26
CA SER A 407 6.41 -20.02 18.53
C SER A 407 7.49 -19.17 19.22
N GLY A 408 7.12 -18.42 20.26
CA GLY A 408 8.01 -17.45 20.93
C GLY A 408 8.25 -16.16 20.14
N ALA A 409 7.53 -15.92 19.03
CA ALA A 409 7.77 -14.75 18.19
C ALA A 409 7.45 -13.41 18.84
N PHE A 410 6.33 -13.27 19.57
CA PHE A 410 5.98 -11.99 20.20
C PHE A 410 7.04 -11.49 21.20
N PRO A 411 7.54 -12.31 22.15
CA PRO A 411 8.67 -11.90 23.00
C PRO A 411 9.93 -11.55 22.20
N PHE A 412 10.23 -12.30 21.13
CA PHE A 412 11.40 -12.06 20.27
C PHE A 412 11.30 -10.75 19.47
N LEU A 413 10.10 -10.37 19.01
CA LEU A 413 9.87 -9.17 18.20
C LEU A 413 9.77 -7.89 19.03
N LYS A 414 9.51 -8.00 20.34
CA LYS A 414 9.37 -6.85 21.25
C LYS A 414 10.50 -5.79 21.13
N PRO A 415 11.80 -6.15 21.06
CA PRO A 415 12.87 -5.16 20.89
C PRO A 415 12.94 -4.54 19.49
N TYR A 416 12.29 -5.12 18.49
CA TYR A 416 12.37 -4.66 17.10
C TYR A 416 11.24 -3.69 16.73
N GLY A 417 10.06 -3.83 17.33
CA GLY A 417 8.94 -2.98 16.95
C GLY A 417 7.62 -3.29 17.65
N SER A 418 6.64 -2.43 17.38
CA SER A 418 5.25 -2.61 17.77
C SER A 418 4.54 -3.55 16.78
N ASN A 419 3.69 -4.43 17.30
CA ASN A 419 2.99 -5.43 16.51
C ASN A 419 1.51 -5.05 16.36
N THR A 420 1.02 -4.93 15.14
CA THR A 420 -0.41 -4.74 14.83
C THR A 420 -0.97 -6.05 14.29
N ALA A 421 -2.01 -6.59 14.93
CA ALA A 421 -2.70 -7.78 14.44
C ALA A 421 -3.62 -7.44 13.27
N LEU A 422 -3.46 -8.15 12.15
CA LEU A 422 -4.22 -7.91 10.91
C LEU A 422 -5.32 -8.95 10.70
N SER A 423 -5.00 -10.22 10.93
CA SER A 423 -5.96 -11.32 10.82
C SER A 423 -5.54 -12.53 11.63
N THR A 424 -6.48 -13.45 11.87
CA THR A 424 -6.21 -14.71 12.56
C THR A 424 -6.81 -15.88 11.79
N ARG A 425 -6.08 -17.00 11.75
CA ARG A 425 -6.55 -18.29 11.22
C ARG A 425 -6.18 -19.42 12.17
N GLU A 426 -6.78 -20.58 11.99
CA GLU A 426 -6.41 -21.81 12.68
C GLU A 426 -5.74 -22.77 11.70
N ASP A 427 -4.64 -23.38 12.13
CA ASP A 427 -3.89 -24.38 11.38
C ASP A 427 -3.24 -25.37 12.36
N ASP A 428 -3.42 -26.67 12.12
CA ASP A 428 -2.95 -27.76 12.99
C ASP A 428 -3.30 -27.54 14.49
N GLY A 429 -4.56 -27.16 14.76
CA GLY A 429 -5.08 -26.90 16.11
C GLY A 429 -4.45 -25.70 16.82
N LYS A 430 -3.68 -24.87 16.12
CA LYS A 430 -3.04 -23.66 16.65
C LYS A 430 -3.52 -22.43 15.91
N GLN A 431 -3.76 -21.37 16.66
CA GLN A 431 -4.01 -20.06 16.08
C GLN A 431 -2.72 -19.50 15.48
N ILE A 432 -2.83 -18.97 14.26
CA ILE A 432 -1.82 -18.16 13.60
C ILE A 432 -2.39 -16.75 13.47
N THR A 433 -1.64 -15.77 13.97
CA THR A 433 -1.96 -14.35 13.81
C THR A 433 -1.04 -13.75 12.77
N ARG A 434 -1.60 -13.17 11.72
CA ARG A 434 -0.85 -12.32 10.81
C ARG A 434 -0.68 -10.94 11.43
N ILE A 435 0.55 -10.43 11.40
CA ILE A 435 0.89 -9.15 12.00
C ILE A 435 1.69 -8.26 11.05
N ARG A 436 1.58 -6.95 11.27
CA ARG A 436 2.52 -5.94 10.79
C ARG A 436 3.39 -5.49 11.96
N VAL A 437 4.71 -5.62 11.84
CA VAL A 437 5.68 -5.05 12.79
C VAL A 437 6.11 -3.69 12.26
N THR A 438 6.01 -2.69 13.13
CA THR A 438 6.48 -1.32 12.87
C THR A 438 7.66 -1.02 13.79
N PRO A 439 8.84 -0.67 13.25
CA PRO A 439 10.03 -0.39 14.05
C PRO A 439 9.78 0.64 15.14
N ASN A 440 10.31 0.36 16.32
CA ASN A 440 10.31 1.30 17.44
C ASN A 440 11.64 2.07 17.45
N PRO A 441 11.69 3.22 18.15
CA PRO A 441 12.95 3.83 18.53
C PRO A 441 13.84 2.78 19.22
N PRO A 442 15.14 2.74 18.90
CA PRO A 442 16.06 1.85 19.58
C PRO A 442 16.11 2.23 21.05
N GLU A 443 16.13 1.22 21.94
CA GLU A 443 16.28 1.50 23.37
C GLU A 443 17.70 2.01 23.67
N PRO A 444 17.83 2.95 24.61
CA PRO A 444 19.12 3.44 25.03
C PRO A 444 19.87 2.35 25.81
N VAL A 445 20.80 1.67 25.15
CA VAL A 445 21.69 0.69 25.79
C VAL A 445 23.00 1.37 26.17
N ALA A 446 23.36 1.34 27.45
CA ALA A 446 24.72 1.59 27.90
C ALA A 446 25.55 0.35 27.56
N ASP A 447 26.47 0.49 26.62
CA ASP A 447 27.28 -0.60 26.09
C ASP A 447 28.75 -0.22 26.20
N GLU A 448 29.46 -0.85 27.16
CA GLU A 448 30.88 -0.62 27.40
C GLU A 448 31.74 -0.91 26.15
N SER A 449 31.26 -1.74 25.22
CA SER A 449 31.97 -2.03 23.97
C SER A 449 32.00 -0.82 23.02
N TRP A 450 30.93 -0.01 23.00
CA TRP A 450 30.87 1.20 22.20
C TRP A 450 31.82 2.27 22.73
N ASP A 451 31.87 2.45 24.04
CA ASP A 451 32.74 3.45 24.66
C ASP A 451 34.21 3.20 24.28
N ALA A 452 34.63 1.93 24.27
CA ALA A 452 35.94 1.52 23.80
C ALA A 452 36.16 1.82 22.30
N ILE A 453 35.16 1.57 21.45
CA ILE A 453 35.22 1.88 20.01
C ILE A 453 35.28 3.38 19.77
N ALA A 454 34.46 4.17 20.47
CA ALA A 454 34.41 5.62 20.34
C ALA A 454 35.73 6.27 20.81
N LEU A 455 36.31 5.79 21.92
CA LEU A 455 37.64 6.20 22.37
C LEU A 455 38.72 5.85 21.35
N LYS A 456 38.65 4.65 20.74
CA LYS A 456 39.58 4.25 19.68
C LYS A 456 39.43 5.12 18.42
N LEU A 457 38.20 5.49 18.06
CA LEU A 457 37.91 6.38 16.94
C LEU A 457 38.41 7.81 17.20
N ALA A 458 38.24 8.32 18.42
CA ALA A 458 38.75 9.63 18.85
C ALA A 458 40.29 9.70 18.77
N GLY A 459 40.97 8.61 19.12
CA GLY A 459 42.42 8.54 19.15
C GLY A 459 43.04 9.43 20.24
N MET A 460 44.37 9.47 20.31
CA MET A 460 45.10 10.09 21.44
C MET A 460 44.86 11.59 21.62
N LYS A 461 44.50 12.29 20.55
CA LYS A 461 44.25 13.75 20.57
C LYS A 461 42.76 14.09 20.70
N GLY A 462 41.89 13.12 20.49
CA GLY A 462 40.45 13.29 20.52
C GLY A 462 39.88 13.03 21.90
N TRP A 463 38.55 13.08 22.00
CA TRP A 463 37.84 12.76 23.23
C TRP A 463 36.48 12.14 22.93
N TYR A 464 35.94 11.45 23.93
CA TYR A 464 34.61 10.85 23.92
C TYR A 464 33.87 11.25 25.20
N ARG A 465 32.60 11.62 25.08
CA ARG A 465 31.72 11.96 26.20
C ARG A 465 30.45 11.12 26.10
N ALA A 466 30.31 10.16 27.02
CA ALA A 466 29.05 9.43 27.20
C ALA A 466 28.04 10.31 27.93
N GLY A 467 26.77 10.22 27.53
CA GLY A 467 25.68 11.01 28.08
C GLY A 467 24.43 10.19 28.39
N ASP A 468 23.40 10.89 28.86
CA ASP A 468 22.15 10.29 29.28
C ASP A 468 21.38 9.66 28.12
N ASN A 469 20.60 8.62 28.42
CA ASN A 469 19.75 7.92 27.47
C ASN A 469 20.50 7.54 26.18
N GLY A 470 21.77 7.14 26.29
CA GLY A 470 22.58 6.65 25.19
C GLY A 470 23.09 7.73 24.22
N HIS A 471 22.87 9.01 24.49
CA HIS A 471 23.52 10.09 23.74
C HIS A 471 25.03 10.09 23.98
N SER A 472 25.81 10.49 22.97
CA SER A 472 27.24 10.66 23.15
C SER A 472 27.87 11.59 22.13
N PHE A 473 29.00 12.19 22.50
CA PHE A 473 29.81 13.02 21.60
C PHE A 473 31.16 12.33 21.40
N VAL A 474 31.63 12.27 20.15
CA VAL A 474 32.97 11.79 19.83
C VAL A 474 33.69 12.81 18.96
N TYR A 475 34.83 13.31 19.43
CA TYR A 475 35.68 14.22 18.70
C TYR A 475 36.91 13.51 18.16
N ILE A 476 37.09 13.59 16.85
CA ILE A 476 38.12 12.93 16.06
C ILE A 476 38.95 14.01 15.36
N PRO A 477 40.04 14.49 15.98
CA PRO A 477 40.87 15.56 15.42
C PRO A 477 41.69 15.06 14.23
N ARG A 478 41.78 15.91 13.21
CA ARG A 478 42.69 15.77 12.07
C ARG A 478 43.27 17.15 11.75
N ASP A 479 42.81 17.79 10.68
CA ASP A 479 43.14 19.17 10.34
C ASP A 479 42.54 20.18 11.34
N SER A 480 43.29 21.22 11.69
CA SER A 480 42.88 22.29 12.61
C SER A 480 42.01 23.38 11.96
N ASP A 481 41.90 23.44 10.64
CA ASP A 481 41.20 24.51 9.93
C ASP A 481 39.69 24.27 9.86
N THR A 482 39.25 23.03 9.66
CA THR A 482 37.82 22.70 9.47
C THR A 482 37.35 21.63 10.45
N LEU A 483 36.27 21.95 11.17
CA LEU A 483 35.49 21.02 11.99
C LEU A 483 34.14 20.73 11.33
N VAL A 484 33.82 19.45 11.13
CA VAL A 484 32.47 19.01 10.77
C VAL A 484 31.78 18.39 11.97
N VAL A 485 30.66 18.98 12.40
CA VAL A 485 29.79 18.46 13.45
C VAL A 485 28.64 17.69 12.78
N SER A 486 28.62 16.36 12.90
CA SER A 486 27.61 15.52 12.26
C SER A 486 26.58 15.01 13.27
N PHE A 487 25.31 15.01 12.87
CA PHE A 487 24.20 14.46 13.64
C PHE A 487 23.63 13.23 12.94
N ASP A 488 23.38 12.18 13.71
CA ASP A 488 22.72 10.97 13.27
C ASP A 488 21.26 11.22 12.89
N ASN A 489 20.79 10.49 11.89
CA ASN A 489 19.38 10.40 11.52
C ASN A 489 18.72 9.19 12.22
N LEU A 490 17.41 8.98 11.99
CA LEU A 490 16.65 7.87 12.60
C LEU A 490 17.24 6.50 12.27
N ASP A 491 17.66 6.29 11.02
CA ASP A 491 18.20 5.01 10.55
C ASP A 491 19.55 4.70 11.19
N ILE A 492 20.45 5.70 11.29
CA ILE A 492 21.75 5.54 11.94
C ILE A 492 21.58 5.29 13.43
N ALA A 493 20.60 5.93 14.07
CA ALA A 493 20.28 5.66 15.46
C ALA A 493 19.92 4.18 15.70
N MET A 494 19.35 3.49 14.71
CA MET A 494 19.00 2.06 14.78
C MET A 494 20.18 1.11 14.49
N THR A 495 21.30 1.60 13.94
CA THR A 495 22.46 0.73 13.64
C THR A 495 23.13 0.20 14.90
N LYS A 496 23.65 -1.03 14.85
CA LYS A 496 24.45 -1.59 15.95
C LYS A 496 25.62 -0.66 16.24
N ARG A 497 25.85 -0.37 17.52
CA ARG A 497 26.90 0.56 17.95
C ARG A 497 28.30 0.15 17.47
N GLU A 498 28.60 -1.14 17.40
CA GLU A 498 29.91 -1.65 16.97
C GLU A 498 30.33 -1.17 15.55
N ASP A 499 29.37 -1.16 14.63
CA ASP A 499 29.55 -0.71 13.25
C ASP A 499 29.27 0.79 13.06
N ARG A 500 28.70 1.44 14.10
CA ARG A 500 28.28 2.83 14.01
C ARG A 500 29.48 3.73 13.82
N ARG A 501 29.39 4.58 12.80
CA ARG A 501 30.31 5.68 12.55
C ARG A 501 29.49 6.96 12.47
N PRO A 502 30.04 8.10 12.93
CA PRO A 502 29.39 9.38 12.74
C PRO A 502 28.97 9.59 11.28
N TRP A 503 27.80 10.19 11.06
CA TRP A 503 27.26 10.34 9.71
C TRP A 503 28.24 11.07 8.78
N GLY A 504 28.54 10.45 7.64
CA GLY A 504 29.51 10.97 6.67
C GLY A 504 30.99 10.74 7.00
N TYR A 505 31.30 9.90 8.00
CA TYR A 505 32.65 9.61 8.47
C TYR A 505 33.69 9.39 7.35
N SER A 506 33.38 8.52 6.38
CA SER A 506 34.34 8.14 5.33
C SER A 506 34.78 9.34 4.49
N PHE A 507 33.84 10.12 3.95
CA PHE A 507 34.22 11.24 3.08
C PHE A 507 34.84 12.40 3.87
N ILE A 508 34.44 12.63 5.12
CA ILE A 508 35.06 13.66 5.99
C ILE A 508 36.51 13.28 6.30
N LYS A 509 36.73 11.99 6.61
CA LYS A 509 38.08 11.43 6.83
C LYS A 509 38.93 11.61 5.57
N ASP A 510 38.40 11.33 4.39
CA ASP A 510 39.15 11.42 3.13
C ASP A 510 39.54 12.86 2.77
N GLN A 511 38.80 13.87 3.23
CA GLN A 511 39.19 15.28 3.12
C GLN A 511 40.21 15.73 4.18
N GLY A 512 40.48 14.89 5.18
CA GLY A 512 41.40 15.21 6.28
C GLY A 512 40.81 16.12 7.37
N TRP A 513 39.50 16.42 7.37
CA TRP A 513 38.91 17.35 8.34
C TRP A 513 38.73 16.75 9.73
N SER A 514 38.78 17.61 10.75
CA SER A 514 38.36 17.25 12.10
C SER A 514 36.86 17.02 12.14
N MET A 515 36.42 16.07 12.97
CA MET A 515 35.02 15.66 13.04
C MET A 515 34.55 15.58 14.48
N MET A 516 33.35 16.08 14.76
CA MET A 516 32.61 15.81 15.99
C MET A 516 31.31 15.08 15.65
N GLY A 517 31.21 13.81 16.03
CA GLY A 517 29.98 13.06 15.93
C GLY A 517 29.10 13.31 17.15
N VAL A 518 27.84 13.69 16.91
CA VAL A 518 26.80 13.86 17.94
C VAL A 518 25.81 12.72 17.77
N LEU A 519 25.99 11.66 18.55
CA LEU A 519 25.25 10.42 18.40
C LEU A 519 23.97 10.46 19.22
N ALA A 520 22.86 10.11 18.56
CA ALA A 520 21.56 9.99 19.21
C ALA A 520 21.41 8.64 19.92
N GLY A 521 20.94 8.66 21.17
CA GLY A 521 20.61 7.42 21.89
C GLY A 521 19.29 6.79 21.48
N GLY A 522 18.53 7.46 20.60
CA GLY A 522 17.25 7.02 20.06
C GLY A 522 16.66 8.08 19.13
N TRP A 523 15.36 8.00 18.87
CA TRP A 523 14.63 9.01 18.11
C TRP A 523 14.22 10.16 19.03
N THR A 524 15.18 10.98 19.44
CA THR A 524 14.98 11.98 20.51
C THR A 524 14.95 13.42 20.03
N TRP A 525 15.25 13.66 18.74
CA TRP A 525 15.48 15.01 18.20
C TRP A 525 16.52 15.81 19.01
N TYR A 526 17.42 15.11 19.71
CA TYR A 526 18.46 15.73 20.53
C TYR A 526 17.89 16.66 21.61
N ARG A 527 16.69 16.35 22.13
CA ARG A 527 15.98 17.15 23.14
C ARG A 527 16.33 16.78 24.59
N GLU A 528 17.36 15.98 24.80
CA GLU A 528 17.86 15.64 26.14
C GLU A 528 18.72 16.79 26.67
N GLN A 529 18.49 17.22 27.91
CA GLN A 529 19.18 18.38 28.53
C GLN A 529 20.69 18.23 28.49
N TRP A 530 21.21 17.01 28.71
CA TRP A 530 22.64 16.72 28.65
C TRP A 530 23.28 17.20 27.33
N VAL A 531 22.59 17.06 26.19
CA VAL A 531 23.12 17.50 24.89
C VAL A 531 23.32 19.03 24.86
N TYR A 532 22.44 19.78 25.51
CA TYR A 532 22.47 21.24 25.56
C TYR A 532 23.65 21.69 26.39
N ASP A 533 23.80 21.08 27.57
CA ASP A 533 24.91 21.35 28.48
C ASP A 533 26.26 21.09 27.81
N GLN A 534 26.36 20.04 26.97
CA GLN A 534 27.58 19.79 26.18
C GLN A 534 27.87 20.91 25.18
N PHE A 535 26.86 21.35 24.42
CA PHE A 535 27.05 22.44 23.45
C PHE A 535 27.37 23.77 24.13
N ASP A 536 26.74 24.07 25.26
CA ASP A 536 27.02 25.26 26.05
C ASP A 536 28.44 25.23 26.64
N GLU A 537 28.90 24.10 27.15
CA GLU A 537 30.28 23.94 27.63
C GLU A 537 31.30 24.11 26.49
N LEU A 538 31.07 23.49 25.33
CA LEU A 538 31.95 23.63 24.15
C LEU A 538 31.98 25.07 23.63
N LYS A 539 30.85 25.77 23.66
CA LYS A 539 30.78 27.20 23.36
C LYS A 539 31.59 28.02 24.35
N ASN A 540 31.35 27.84 25.65
CA ASN A 540 31.96 28.63 26.72
C ASN A 540 33.46 28.39 26.86
N SER A 541 33.94 27.19 26.56
CA SER A 541 35.37 26.85 26.53
C SER A 541 36.12 27.40 25.30
N GLY A 542 35.40 27.97 24.33
CA GLY A 542 35.98 28.44 23.08
C GLY A 542 36.35 27.33 22.09
N PHE A 543 35.90 26.09 22.31
CA PHE A 543 36.24 24.93 21.49
C PHE A 543 35.99 25.17 19.99
N PHE A 544 34.88 25.79 19.62
CA PHE A 544 34.58 26.05 18.20
C PHE A 544 35.46 27.14 17.59
N THR A 545 35.97 28.07 18.38
CA THR A 545 36.76 29.22 17.89
C THR A 545 38.18 28.86 17.47
N GLN A 546 38.66 27.67 17.83
CA GLN A 546 39.97 27.18 17.40
C GLN A 546 40.02 26.78 15.91
N PHE A 547 38.86 26.62 15.27
CA PHE A 547 38.74 26.24 13.86
C PHE A 547 38.42 27.47 13.01
N LYS A 548 39.01 27.55 11.83
CA LYS A 548 38.69 28.61 10.85
C LYS A 548 37.28 28.45 10.28
N ARG A 549 36.82 27.20 10.19
CA ARG A 549 35.48 26.85 9.70
C ARG A 549 34.86 25.76 10.56
N VAL A 550 33.61 25.98 10.94
CA VAL A 550 32.77 24.98 11.60
C VAL A 550 31.55 24.74 10.73
N VAL A 551 31.22 23.47 10.47
CA VAL A 551 30.06 23.10 9.66
C VAL A 551 29.20 22.07 10.39
N PHE A 552 27.91 22.36 10.55
CA PHE A 552 26.94 21.47 11.15
C PHE A 552 26.20 20.71 10.04
N TYR A 553 26.11 19.39 10.14
CA TYR A 553 25.66 18.52 9.06
C TYR A 553 24.68 17.46 9.56
N GLY A 554 23.47 17.42 8.99
CA GLY A 554 22.47 16.42 9.35
C GLY A 554 21.39 16.15 8.29
N ALA A 555 20.66 15.04 8.45
CA ALA A 555 19.47 14.71 7.65
C ALA A 555 18.28 14.35 8.55
N SER A 556 17.06 14.77 8.16
CA SER A 556 15.82 14.57 8.92
C SER A 556 15.97 15.03 10.38
N MET A 557 15.83 14.14 11.37
CA MET A 557 16.12 14.41 12.78
C MET A 557 17.51 15.06 13.01
N GLY A 558 18.55 14.56 12.32
CA GLY A 558 19.88 15.15 12.41
C GLY A 558 19.95 16.51 11.73
N GLY A 559 19.15 16.74 10.68
CA GLY A 559 19.06 18.02 9.98
C GLY A 559 18.42 19.10 10.86
N TYR A 560 17.39 18.73 11.63
CA TYR A 560 16.87 19.57 12.71
C TYR A 560 17.99 19.97 13.67
N ALA A 561 18.74 19.00 14.19
CA ALA A 561 19.79 19.26 15.18
C ALA A 561 20.94 20.12 14.62
N ALA A 562 21.34 19.89 13.37
CA ALA A 562 22.35 20.70 12.68
C ALA A 562 21.94 22.19 12.62
N CYS A 563 20.66 22.47 12.36
CA CYS A 563 20.12 23.83 12.39
C CYS A 563 19.95 24.35 13.83
N ALA A 564 19.35 23.56 14.71
CA ALA A 564 18.97 23.95 16.07
C ALA A 564 20.17 24.29 16.96
N PHE A 565 21.27 23.52 16.86
CA PHE A 565 22.47 23.73 17.68
C PHE A 565 23.50 24.69 17.07
N SER A 566 23.23 25.25 15.88
CA SER A 566 24.12 26.24 15.26
C SER A 566 24.48 27.46 16.15
N PRO A 567 23.63 27.97 17.07
CA PRO A 567 24.03 29.05 18.00
C PRO A 567 25.14 28.69 19.00
N ALA A 568 25.50 27.40 19.12
CA ALA A 568 26.66 26.96 19.90
C ALA A 568 27.99 27.38 19.25
N ALA A 569 27.99 27.54 17.92
CA ALA A 569 29.10 28.02 17.12
C ALA A 569 28.64 29.15 16.17
N PRO A 570 28.38 30.37 16.67
CA PRO A 570 27.91 31.48 15.85
C PRO A 570 28.84 31.72 14.64
N GLY A 571 28.25 31.91 13.45
CA GLY A 571 28.99 32.03 12.19
C GLY A 571 29.40 30.70 11.54
N CYS A 572 28.95 29.55 12.06
CA CYS A 572 29.12 28.26 11.37
C CYS A 572 28.32 28.19 10.06
N ASP A 573 28.68 27.25 9.18
CA ASP A 573 27.83 26.86 8.05
C ASP A 573 26.95 25.66 8.48
N VAL A 574 25.74 25.53 7.93
CA VAL A 574 24.82 24.41 8.17
C VAL A 574 24.45 23.75 6.85
N VAL A 575 24.47 22.42 6.80
CA VAL A 575 23.99 21.61 5.67
C VAL A 575 22.94 20.63 6.18
N ALA A 576 21.69 20.83 5.79
CA ALA A 576 20.55 20.06 6.28
C ALA A 576 19.76 19.43 5.12
N ILE A 577 19.52 18.11 5.20
CA ILE A 577 18.69 17.37 4.23
C ILE A 577 17.35 17.04 4.84
N SER A 578 16.26 17.46 4.21
CA SER A 578 14.87 17.28 4.65
C SER A 578 14.66 17.55 6.15
N PRO A 579 15.16 18.68 6.71
CA PRO A 579 15.08 18.93 8.14
C PRO A 579 13.64 19.19 8.58
N GLN A 580 13.28 18.70 9.76
CA GLN A 580 12.18 19.32 10.51
C GLN A 580 12.68 20.65 11.09
N SER A 581 11.86 21.69 11.06
CA SER A 581 12.15 22.96 11.76
C SER A 581 11.91 22.86 13.27
N THR A 582 10.88 22.10 13.64
CA THR A 582 10.46 21.69 14.98
C THR A 582 9.40 20.60 14.79
N VAL A 583 9.09 19.81 15.81
CA VAL A 583 7.93 18.89 15.79
C VAL A 583 6.89 19.23 16.86
N ASP A 584 6.99 20.43 17.43
CA ASP A 584 5.99 21.00 18.32
C ASP A 584 4.64 21.18 17.59
N LYS A 585 3.62 20.44 18.05
CA LYS A 585 2.29 20.45 17.44
C LYS A 585 1.56 21.79 17.54
N SER A 586 1.94 22.66 18.46
CA SER A 586 1.40 24.03 18.54
C SER A 586 1.91 24.93 17.40
N ILE A 587 3.09 24.62 16.86
CA ILE A 587 3.77 25.38 15.81
C ILE A 587 3.57 24.71 14.44
N VAL A 588 3.63 23.37 14.38
CA VAL A 588 3.50 22.56 13.17
C VAL A 588 2.36 21.51 13.32
N PRO A 589 1.08 21.96 13.41
CA PRO A 589 -0.06 21.04 13.56
C PRO A 589 -0.23 20.07 12.39
N TRP A 590 0.37 20.38 11.23
CA TRP A 590 0.36 19.54 10.03
C TRP A 590 1.43 18.42 10.02
N GLU A 591 2.43 18.42 10.90
CA GLU A 591 3.45 17.35 10.96
C GLU A 591 2.91 16.10 11.67
N THR A 592 2.71 15.00 10.95
CA THR A 592 2.01 13.80 11.42
C THR A 592 2.91 12.59 11.69
N ARG A 593 4.19 12.64 11.30
CA ARG A 593 5.07 11.47 11.21
C ARG A 593 5.65 11.02 12.55
N TYR A 594 6.10 11.96 13.38
CA TYR A 594 7.01 11.64 14.50
C TYR A 594 6.35 11.68 15.88
N LYS A 595 5.31 10.86 16.07
CA LYS A 595 4.54 10.81 17.33
C LYS A 595 5.38 10.58 18.59
N VAL A 596 6.47 9.83 18.45
CA VAL A 596 7.37 9.45 19.56
C VAL A 596 7.99 10.66 20.29
N VAL A 597 8.08 11.83 19.64
CA VAL A 597 8.71 13.03 20.20
C VAL A 597 7.74 14.18 20.42
N TRP A 598 6.43 14.00 20.20
CA TRP A 598 5.47 15.09 20.34
C TRP A 598 5.36 15.65 21.77
N ASP A 599 5.71 14.86 22.78
CA ASP A 599 5.68 15.27 24.19
C ASP A 599 7.02 15.91 24.67
N ARG A 600 8.01 16.06 23.79
CA ARG A 600 9.31 16.68 24.13
C ARG A 600 9.23 18.21 24.03
N ASP A 601 10.07 18.89 24.80
CA ASP A 601 10.15 20.36 24.79
C ASP A 601 11.00 20.88 23.61
N PHE A 602 10.37 21.66 22.72
CA PHE A 602 11.01 22.30 21.57
C PHE A 602 11.25 23.81 21.75
N THR A 603 11.17 24.30 22.99
CA THR A 603 11.46 25.68 23.34
C THR A 603 12.94 25.88 23.72
N GLY A 604 13.30 27.11 24.09
CA GLY A 604 14.64 27.47 24.58
C GLY A 604 15.67 27.77 23.49
N THR A 605 16.93 27.88 23.91
CA THR A 605 18.08 28.37 23.10
C THR A 605 18.35 27.55 21.84
N TYR A 606 18.03 26.26 21.88
CA TYR A 606 18.19 25.33 20.75
C TYR A 606 16.84 24.77 20.29
N GLY A 607 15.76 25.54 20.45
CA GLY A 607 14.38 25.13 20.15
C GLY A 607 14.04 25.11 18.66
N ASP A 608 13.25 26.09 18.20
CA ASP A 608 12.85 26.16 16.79
C ASP A 608 14.05 26.41 15.87
N ALA A 609 14.42 25.39 15.12
CA ALA A 609 15.56 25.40 14.21
C ALA A 609 15.45 26.46 13.12
N SER A 610 14.23 26.84 12.70
CA SER A 610 14.02 27.89 11.70
C SER A 610 14.33 29.29 12.22
N GLU A 611 14.24 29.50 13.54
CA GLU A 611 14.53 30.77 14.19
C GLU A 611 15.99 30.83 14.65
N VAL A 612 16.45 29.81 15.38
CA VAL A 612 17.78 29.85 16.00
C VAL A 612 18.92 29.73 14.99
N SER A 613 18.67 29.11 13.82
CA SER A 613 19.68 28.97 12.76
C SER A 613 20.07 30.28 12.07
N LYS A 614 19.40 31.39 12.38
CA LYS A 614 19.83 32.75 11.98
C LYS A 614 21.21 33.12 12.54
N ALA A 615 21.69 32.43 13.58
CA ALA A 615 23.04 32.59 14.11
C ALA A 615 24.16 32.02 13.21
N ALA A 616 23.81 31.17 12.23
CA ALA A 616 24.75 30.60 11.28
C ALA A 616 25.12 31.62 10.17
N ASN A 617 26.31 31.49 9.60
CA ASN A 617 26.73 32.24 8.41
C ASN A 617 25.94 31.82 7.15
N ARG A 618 25.69 30.52 6.97
CA ARG A 618 24.89 29.98 5.85
C ARG A 618 24.12 28.75 6.30
N VAL A 619 22.89 28.58 5.81
CA VAL A 619 22.07 27.38 6.01
C VAL A 619 21.63 26.81 4.67
N SER A 620 22.26 25.75 4.20
CA SER A 620 21.90 25.06 2.94
C SER A 620 20.89 23.95 3.23
N ILE A 621 19.65 24.11 2.71
CA ILE A 621 18.55 23.18 2.95
C ILE A 621 18.21 22.42 1.66
N LEU A 622 18.43 21.11 1.64
CA LEU A 622 18.04 20.23 0.54
C LEU A 622 16.69 19.59 0.87
N TYR A 623 15.69 19.76 0.00
CA TYR A 623 14.35 19.20 0.22
C TYR A 623 13.62 18.99 -1.10
N ASP A 624 12.66 18.07 -1.13
CA ASP A 624 11.71 17.96 -2.25
C ASP A 624 10.55 18.94 -2.05
N PRO A 625 10.36 19.95 -2.93
CA PRO A 625 9.22 20.86 -2.83
C PRO A 625 7.85 20.23 -3.11
N TYR A 626 7.80 18.99 -3.59
CA TYR A 626 6.56 18.25 -3.80
C TYR A 626 6.24 17.26 -2.69
N GLU A 627 7.13 17.11 -1.70
CA GLU A 627 6.85 16.40 -0.46
C GLU A 627 6.19 17.39 0.53
N PRO A 628 4.86 17.33 0.79
CA PRO A 628 4.15 18.42 1.45
C PRO A 628 4.64 18.75 2.86
N LEU A 629 5.03 17.74 3.64
CA LEU A 629 5.50 17.94 5.01
C LEU A 629 6.90 18.58 5.03
N ASP A 630 7.81 18.10 4.18
CA ASP A 630 9.16 18.64 4.08
C ASP A 630 9.17 20.05 3.49
N ALA A 631 8.34 20.30 2.48
CA ALA A 631 8.21 21.62 1.87
C ALA A 631 7.70 22.67 2.89
N GLN A 632 6.75 22.29 3.76
CA GLN A 632 6.26 23.18 4.81
C GLN A 632 7.31 23.43 5.90
N HIS A 633 8.14 22.44 6.25
CA HIS A 633 9.28 22.68 7.16
C HIS A 633 10.31 23.61 6.53
N ALA A 634 10.73 23.33 5.28
CA ALA A 634 11.69 24.17 4.57
C ALA A 634 11.19 25.62 4.45
N ALA A 635 9.90 25.83 4.15
CA ALA A 635 9.31 27.16 4.02
C ALA A 635 9.41 28.03 5.28
N ARG A 636 9.57 27.44 6.47
CA ARG A 636 9.75 28.21 7.73
C ARG A 636 11.13 28.86 7.82
N PHE A 637 12.15 28.31 7.15
CA PHE A 637 13.49 28.88 7.14
C PHE A 637 13.56 30.08 6.19
N THR A 638 13.40 31.29 6.76
CA THR A 638 13.23 32.55 6.03
C THR A 638 14.39 33.54 6.18
N GLY A 639 15.44 33.19 6.93
CA GLY A 639 16.59 34.07 7.13
C GLY A 639 17.38 34.35 5.85
N ASP A 640 18.02 35.53 5.77
CA ASP A 640 18.86 35.94 4.62
C ASP A 640 20.06 35.00 4.39
N ASN A 641 20.46 34.26 5.42
CA ASN A 641 21.51 33.24 5.39
C ASN A 641 21.06 31.89 4.81
N VAL A 642 19.77 31.72 4.50
CA VAL A 642 19.20 30.45 4.05
C VAL A 642 19.30 30.29 2.53
N GLN A 643 19.81 29.15 2.11
CA GLN A 643 19.87 28.71 0.72
C GLN A 643 18.98 27.47 0.52
N HIS A 644 17.86 27.67 -0.18
CA HIS A 644 16.94 26.60 -0.55
C HIS A 644 17.41 25.83 -1.78
N LEU A 645 17.93 24.63 -1.58
CA LEU A 645 18.41 23.70 -2.61
C LEU A 645 17.32 22.67 -2.96
N ARG A 646 16.38 23.09 -3.81
CA ARG A 646 15.21 22.28 -4.18
C ARG A 646 15.60 21.04 -5.00
N ALA A 647 15.09 19.87 -4.61
CA ALA A 647 15.28 18.58 -5.25
C ALA A 647 13.94 17.93 -5.67
N PRO A 648 13.24 18.46 -6.71
CA PRO A 648 11.90 18.02 -7.05
C PRO A 648 11.79 16.55 -7.42
N LEU A 649 10.74 15.91 -6.93
CA LEU A 649 10.30 14.54 -7.27
C LEU A 649 11.30 13.44 -6.84
N LEU A 650 11.96 13.66 -5.69
CA LEU A 650 12.86 12.71 -5.03
C LEU A 650 12.36 12.30 -3.62
N GLY A 651 11.23 12.85 -3.16
CA GLY A 651 10.55 12.55 -1.88
C GLY A 651 11.38 12.84 -0.63
N HIS A 652 10.92 12.33 0.52
CA HIS A 652 11.56 12.59 1.82
C HIS A 652 13.00 12.06 1.90
N ARG A 653 13.21 10.80 1.47
CA ARG A 653 14.52 10.12 1.51
C ARG A 653 15.43 10.52 0.34
N LEU A 654 15.38 11.79 -0.11
CA LEU A 654 16.14 12.28 -1.27
C LEU A 654 17.64 12.02 -1.17
N GLY A 655 18.21 11.98 0.04
CA GLY A 655 19.63 11.62 0.24
C GLY A 655 19.97 10.23 -0.33
N SER A 656 19.06 9.26 -0.19
CA SER A 656 19.19 7.93 -0.80
C SER A 656 19.17 8.02 -2.34
N SER A 657 18.22 8.77 -2.90
CA SER A 657 18.14 8.98 -4.35
C SER A 657 19.38 9.69 -4.91
N LEU A 658 19.89 10.72 -4.24
CA LEU A 658 21.14 11.39 -4.61
C LEU A 658 22.34 10.43 -4.58
N ASN A 659 22.36 9.50 -3.62
CA ASN A 659 23.42 8.49 -3.52
C ASN A 659 23.33 7.44 -4.63
N GLN A 660 22.12 6.96 -4.95
CA GLN A 660 21.88 6.04 -6.07
C GLN A 660 22.28 6.64 -7.41
N MET A 661 22.10 7.96 -7.59
CA MET A 661 22.57 8.71 -8.75
C MET A 661 24.08 9.03 -8.73
N GLY A 662 24.80 8.70 -7.66
CA GLY A 662 26.23 9.01 -7.51
C GLY A 662 26.57 10.49 -7.31
N ILE A 663 25.56 11.35 -7.07
CA ILE A 663 25.74 12.81 -6.96
C ILE A 663 25.68 13.33 -5.52
N LEU A 664 25.37 12.49 -4.52
CA LEU A 664 25.33 12.92 -3.12
C LEU A 664 26.69 13.45 -2.65
N SER A 665 27.76 12.66 -2.81
CA SER A 665 29.11 13.03 -2.35
C SER A 665 29.60 14.38 -2.89
N PRO A 666 29.57 14.67 -4.21
CA PRO A 666 30.02 15.97 -4.71
C PRO A 666 29.15 17.14 -4.22
N ILE A 667 27.83 16.94 -4.04
CA ILE A 667 26.94 17.96 -3.49
C ILE A 667 27.31 18.27 -2.04
N ILE A 668 27.42 17.24 -1.19
CA ILE A 668 27.71 17.42 0.24
C ILE A 668 29.12 17.99 0.43
N LEU A 669 30.13 17.50 -0.28
CA LEU A 669 31.49 18.04 -0.18
C LEU A 669 31.56 19.50 -0.60
N GLY A 670 30.86 19.90 -1.66
CA GLY A 670 30.75 21.31 -2.06
C GLY A 670 30.07 22.17 -0.99
N ALA A 671 29.01 21.64 -0.36
CA ALA A 671 28.27 22.35 0.68
C ALA A 671 29.11 22.52 1.96
N LEU A 672 29.83 21.48 2.38
CA LEU A 672 30.73 21.51 3.53
C LEU A 672 31.94 22.43 3.31
N ASN A 673 32.48 22.47 2.09
CA ASN A 673 33.53 23.44 1.71
C ASN A 673 33.02 24.87 1.49
N GLY A 674 31.69 25.05 1.48
CA GLY A 674 31.03 26.29 1.15
C GLY A 674 31.31 26.85 -0.24
N THR A 675 31.64 25.95 -1.18
CA THR A 675 31.85 26.27 -2.61
C THR A 675 30.63 25.93 -3.46
N LEU A 676 29.61 25.27 -2.89
CA LEU A 676 28.39 24.88 -3.61
C LEU A 676 27.50 26.11 -3.90
N SER A 677 27.59 26.61 -5.13
CA SER A 677 26.63 27.57 -5.66
C SER A 677 25.33 26.89 -6.11
N ASN A 678 24.24 27.68 -6.21
CA ASN A 678 22.98 27.20 -6.80
C ASN A 678 23.19 26.61 -8.19
N ASP A 679 24.00 27.26 -9.03
CA ASP A 679 24.27 26.79 -10.39
C ASP A 679 25.02 25.46 -10.41
N ALA A 680 26.02 25.28 -9.54
CA ALA A 680 26.75 24.02 -9.43
C ALA A 680 25.84 22.89 -8.96
N TYR A 681 25.02 23.15 -7.94
CA TYR A 681 24.02 22.21 -7.44
C TYR A 681 23.04 21.78 -8.55
N TYR A 682 22.42 22.73 -9.25
CA TYR A 682 21.45 22.41 -10.30
C TYR A 682 22.07 21.77 -11.53
N LYS A 683 23.38 21.96 -11.80
CA LYS A 683 24.11 21.19 -12.81
C LYS A 683 24.24 19.72 -12.42
N LEU A 684 24.68 19.43 -11.19
CA LEU A 684 24.78 18.07 -10.66
C LEU A 684 23.41 17.38 -10.63
N LEU A 685 22.38 18.09 -10.17
CA LEU A 685 21.03 17.57 -10.01
C LEU A 685 20.35 17.21 -11.35
N ARG A 686 20.88 17.62 -12.50
CA ARG A 686 20.34 17.20 -13.81
C ARG A 686 20.44 15.70 -14.06
N GLU A 687 21.32 14.99 -13.35
CA GLU A 687 21.42 13.53 -13.46
C GLU A 687 20.10 12.82 -13.16
N ARG A 688 19.23 13.43 -12.34
CA ARG A 688 17.87 12.93 -12.08
C ARG A 688 17.03 12.71 -13.33
N ARG A 689 17.35 13.36 -14.46
CA ARG A 689 16.64 13.15 -15.73
C ARG A 689 16.76 11.72 -16.25
N ASN A 690 17.78 10.99 -15.84
CA ASN A 690 17.99 9.57 -16.17
C ASN A 690 17.50 8.64 -15.06
N PHE A 691 17.02 9.18 -13.94
CA PHE A 691 16.61 8.40 -12.78
C PHE A 691 15.14 7.95 -12.94
N PRO A 692 14.85 6.63 -12.94
CA PRO A 692 13.52 6.12 -13.26
C PRO A 692 12.39 6.71 -12.42
N ARG A 693 12.62 6.88 -11.11
CA ARG A 693 11.65 7.50 -10.20
C ARG A 693 11.29 8.92 -10.65
N TYR A 694 12.30 9.76 -10.89
CA TYR A 694 12.06 11.15 -11.31
C TYR A 694 11.29 11.20 -12.64
N GLN A 695 11.64 10.34 -13.60
CA GLN A 695 10.97 10.24 -14.88
C GLN A 695 9.48 9.87 -14.72
N ARG A 696 9.18 8.88 -13.88
CA ARG A 696 7.82 8.43 -13.56
C ARG A 696 7.02 9.53 -12.86
N GLU A 697 7.54 10.10 -11.78
CA GLU A 697 6.84 11.15 -11.03
C GLU A 697 6.58 12.39 -11.89
N LEU A 698 7.52 12.74 -12.78
CA LEU A 698 7.34 13.86 -13.70
C LEU A 698 6.25 13.57 -14.74
N PHE A 699 6.20 12.35 -15.26
CA PHE A 699 5.16 11.90 -16.19
C PHE A 699 3.78 11.90 -15.51
N ASN A 700 3.64 11.25 -14.35
CA ASN A 700 2.39 11.19 -13.59
C ASN A 700 1.87 12.60 -13.30
N ARG A 701 2.74 13.48 -12.83
CA ARG A 701 2.38 14.87 -12.55
C ARG A 701 1.96 15.64 -13.81
N ALA A 702 2.56 15.37 -14.97
CA ALA A 702 2.14 15.98 -16.23
C ALA A 702 0.74 15.50 -16.64
N VAL A 703 0.43 14.22 -16.44
CA VAL A 703 -0.90 13.63 -16.66
C VAL A 703 -1.94 14.27 -15.72
N GLU A 704 -1.68 14.27 -14.42
CA GLU A 704 -2.57 14.82 -13.38
C GLU A 704 -2.87 16.32 -13.59
N LYS A 705 -1.91 17.08 -14.13
CA LYS A 705 -2.08 18.50 -14.45
C LYS A 705 -2.75 18.75 -15.80
N GLY A 706 -3.14 17.71 -16.53
CA GLY A 706 -3.77 17.82 -17.85
C GLY A 706 -2.81 18.29 -18.95
N HIS A 707 -1.49 18.22 -18.73
CA HIS A 707 -0.47 18.60 -19.71
C HIS A 707 -0.22 17.44 -20.70
N THR A 708 -1.27 16.98 -21.38
CA THR A 708 -1.29 15.74 -22.17
C THR A 708 -0.22 15.70 -23.27
N THR A 709 0.01 16.79 -24.00
CA THR A 709 1.07 16.86 -25.04
C THR A 709 2.47 16.68 -24.45
N LEU A 710 2.73 17.30 -23.29
CA LEU A 710 4.02 17.16 -22.59
C LEU A 710 4.17 15.74 -22.05
N ALA A 711 3.13 15.21 -21.40
CA ALA A 711 3.13 13.85 -20.87
C ALA A 711 3.41 12.83 -22.00
N LYS A 712 2.76 13.00 -23.16
CA LYS A 712 3.00 12.15 -24.34
C LYS A 712 4.44 12.20 -24.82
N SER A 713 4.98 13.41 -25.04
CA SER A 713 6.36 13.58 -25.51
C SER A 713 7.39 13.05 -24.50
N LEU A 714 7.16 13.29 -23.21
CA LEU A 714 7.99 12.78 -22.12
C LEU A 714 7.93 11.25 -22.06
N GLY A 715 6.73 10.67 -22.17
CA GLY A 715 6.56 9.22 -22.14
C GLY A 715 7.24 8.53 -23.33
N GLU A 716 7.09 9.06 -24.54
CA GLU A 716 7.84 8.58 -25.72
C GLU A 716 9.35 8.66 -25.54
N HIS A 717 9.86 9.71 -24.88
CA HIS A 717 11.28 9.87 -24.59
C HIS A 717 11.78 8.85 -23.55
N ILE A 718 11.06 8.69 -22.45
CA ILE A 718 11.40 7.75 -21.37
C ILE A 718 11.41 6.31 -21.91
N LEU A 719 10.35 5.92 -22.64
CA LEU A 719 10.20 4.55 -23.15
C LEU A 719 11.24 4.16 -24.21
N LYS A 720 11.91 5.14 -24.83
CA LYS A 720 13.07 4.89 -25.71
C LYS A 720 14.35 4.57 -24.93
N GLN A 721 14.45 5.03 -23.68
CA GLN A 721 15.63 4.86 -22.83
C GLN A 721 15.51 3.67 -21.90
N ASN A 722 14.33 3.48 -21.31
CA ASN A 722 14.07 2.37 -20.41
C ASN A 722 12.59 1.95 -20.50
N PRO A 723 12.27 0.67 -20.24
CA PRO A 723 10.91 0.15 -20.35
C PRO A 723 10.04 0.52 -19.13
N ASN A 724 10.03 1.79 -18.69
CA ASN A 724 9.26 2.22 -17.51
C ASN A 724 7.77 1.86 -17.65
N ARG A 725 7.31 0.93 -16.82
CA ARG A 725 5.95 0.38 -16.90
C ARG A 725 4.88 1.43 -16.61
N ALA A 726 5.04 2.22 -15.55
CA ALA A 726 4.04 3.23 -15.16
C ALA A 726 3.82 4.23 -16.30
N VAL A 727 4.91 4.68 -16.93
CA VAL A 727 4.87 5.55 -18.11
C VAL A 727 4.22 4.84 -19.29
N ARG A 728 4.56 3.57 -19.57
CA ARG A 728 3.93 2.78 -20.65
C ARG A 728 2.42 2.67 -20.48
N MET A 729 1.94 2.45 -19.25
CA MET A 729 0.52 2.33 -18.96
C MET A 729 -0.20 3.67 -19.09
N GLY A 730 0.32 4.74 -18.48
CA GLY A 730 -0.30 6.06 -18.64
C GLY A 730 -0.25 6.57 -20.08
N MET A 731 0.75 6.18 -20.87
CA MET A 731 0.79 6.47 -22.31
C MET A 731 -0.35 5.80 -23.08
N LYS A 732 -0.78 4.59 -22.69
CA LYS A 732 -1.95 3.94 -23.30
C LYS A 732 -3.23 4.70 -22.98
N GLU A 733 -3.38 5.15 -21.74
CA GLU A 733 -4.53 5.95 -21.30
C GLU A 733 -4.60 7.32 -21.99
N LEU A 734 -3.45 7.93 -22.30
CA LEU A 734 -3.40 9.21 -23.04
C LEU A 734 -3.71 9.07 -24.54
N LEU A 735 -3.61 7.86 -25.09
CA LEU A 735 -3.77 7.58 -26.53
C LEU A 735 -5.09 6.91 -26.89
N GLY A 736 -5.75 6.27 -25.91
CA GLY A 736 -7.11 5.74 -26.03
C GLY A 736 -8.14 6.81 -25.71
#